data_AF-A0A923AJQ3-F1
#
_entry.id   AF-A0A923AJQ3-F1
#
_cell.length_a   1.000
_cell.length_b   1.000
_cell.length_c   1.000
_cell.angle_alpha   90.00
_cell.angle_beta   90.00
_cell.angle_gamma   90.00
#
_symmetry.space_group_name_H-M   'P 1'
#
loop_
_entity.id
_entity.type
_entity.pdbx_description
1 polymer ?
#
loop_
_entity_poly.entity_id
_entity_poly.type
_entity_poly.pdbx_seq_one_letter_code
_entity_poly.pdbx_strand_id
1 'polypeptide(L)'
;MSGSLRARPDRQWRSRMFSGIVAGMGKVVSLASAEPGIRLVVHAPGLTEDVLDGESVALNGVCLTAAGRPASEELAFDLMPETVRRSNLGRLAAGEGVNLERSLRFGDRLGGHLVQGHVDGIAEVVSVVPEGDARLVRFRLREKRLARAIVEKGFVAVDGVSLTVVHSMPDGFVVSLVRTTLERTTLGAAQPGTIVNVEVDLFARHLLDGAPAPRALAATGEPAGAGDDRSVAVVEALAGFRAGRPVLVLDDEDRENEGDLVLAAQFATAEWLAFLIREAGGLVCVAMDGQRLDALEIPLMVDANTSRQGTAFTVSVDAASATTGVSAMERATTVRALIDPATRPTDLVRPGHVFPLRAADGGLRERRGHTEAAVELCRLAGLEPAAVIVEVMNPDGTMARRPELAALAAAHDLPLVTVGEIARFIDHGDPARCAEPAAAIRPAVVRVAESSLPTAHGRFRMVVYGAGDGLNDLALILGEPTADGALVRVHSECLTGDVLGSLRCDCGPQLERALATIAAHGSGILVYLRQEGRGIGLANKARAYALQDAGLDTVDANLALGFPADLRDYGWAAAILADLGVDRVRLLTNNPAKVHGLEVAGVTVLERRPLEVVAGPDNAAYLATKQARLGHLLEANR
;
A
#
# COMPACT_ATOMS: atom_id res chain seq x y z
N MET A 1 -24.79 17.69 -60.51
CA MET A 1 -23.99 16.62 -61.14
C MET A 1 -23.61 15.61 -60.07
N SER A 2 -23.78 14.31 -60.31
CA SER A 2 -23.53 13.24 -59.32
C SER A 2 -22.08 12.75 -59.39
N GLY A 3 -21.23 13.25 -58.49
CA GLY A 3 -19.84 12.78 -58.35
C GLY A 3 -19.76 11.46 -57.59
N SER A 4 -19.69 10.33 -58.31
CA SER A 4 -19.50 9.00 -57.70
C SER A 4 -18.12 8.87 -57.06
N LEU A 5 -18.08 8.77 -55.72
CA LEU A 5 -16.92 8.25 -55.00
C LEU A 5 -16.82 6.75 -55.27
N ARG A 6 -15.96 6.37 -56.23
CA ARG A 6 -15.66 4.97 -56.52
C ARG A 6 -14.95 4.34 -55.31
N ALA A 7 -15.56 3.30 -54.74
CA ALA A 7 -14.88 2.42 -53.80
C ALA A 7 -13.58 1.88 -54.43
N ARG A 8 -12.47 1.96 -53.70
CA ARG A 8 -11.24 1.23 -54.07
C ARG A 8 -11.46 -0.26 -53.71
N PRO A 9 -10.97 -1.20 -54.54
CA PRO A 9 -11.33 -2.61 -54.42
C PRO A 9 -10.75 -3.24 -53.16
N ASP A 10 -11.42 -4.30 -52.67
CA ASP A 10 -10.97 -5.13 -51.55
C ASP A 10 -9.54 -5.63 -51.75
N ARG A 11 -8.59 -5.02 -51.03
CA ARG A 11 -7.36 -5.72 -50.66
C ARG A 11 -7.74 -6.75 -49.60
N GLN A 12 -7.96 -7.99 -50.04
CA GLN A 12 -8.17 -9.14 -49.17
C GLN A 12 -7.23 -9.11 -47.97
N TRP A 13 -7.78 -9.18 -46.77
CA TRP A 13 -7.06 -9.14 -45.49
C TRP A 13 -6.21 -10.40 -45.30
N ARG A 14 -5.05 -10.45 -45.99
CA ARG A 14 -4.10 -11.55 -45.94
C ARG A 14 -3.33 -11.52 -44.62
N SER A 15 -3.84 -12.31 -43.68
CA SER A 15 -3.38 -12.50 -42.31
C SER A 15 -1.88 -12.79 -42.15
N ARG A 16 -1.23 -11.98 -41.30
CA ARG A 16 -0.26 -12.36 -40.25
C ARG A 16 -0.46 -11.39 -39.07
N MET A 17 0.14 -11.67 -37.90
CA MET A 17 -0.37 -11.19 -36.60
C MET A 17 0.47 -10.06 -35.97
N PHE A 18 -0.26 -9.04 -35.49
CA PHE A 18 -0.25 -8.46 -34.12
C PHE A 18 1.07 -8.46 -33.33
N SER A 19 1.46 -7.27 -32.85
CA SER A 19 2.62 -6.96 -32.00
C SER A 19 2.97 -8.01 -30.92
N GLY A 20 4.17 -8.57 -30.96
CA GLY A 20 4.60 -9.64 -30.06
C GLY A 20 4.19 -11.04 -30.53
N ILE A 21 3.76 -11.21 -31.78
CA ILE A 21 3.60 -12.51 -32.42
C ILE A 21 4.50 -12.58 -33.65
N VAL A 22 5.53 -13.42 -33.54
CA VAL A 22 6.53 -13.75 -34.56
C VAL A 22 5.92 -13.82 -35.97
N ALA A 23 6.38 -12.91 -36.85
CA ALA A 23 5.87 -12.77 -38.20
C ALA A 23 6.31 -13.92 -39.13
N GLY A 24 7.45 -14.55 -38.82
CA GLY A 24 7.93 -15.79 -39.43
C GLY A 24 9.18 -16.34 -38.76
N MET A 25 9.57 -17.56 -39.12
CA MET A 25 10.86 -18.13 -38.71
C MET A 25 11.88 -18.00 -39.83
N GLY A 26 13.11 -17.64 -39.47
CA GLY A 26 14.29 -17.66 -40.33
C GLY A 26 15.31 -18.71 -39.89
N LYS A 27 16.48 -18.69 -40.54
CA LYS A 27 17.65 -19.49 -40.14
C LYS A 27 18.92 -18.66 -40.14
N VAL A 28 19.82 -18.96 -39.22
CA VAL A 28 21.17 -18.38 -39.19
C VAL A 28 21.99 -18.90 -40.36
N VAL A 29 22.56 -18.00 -41.16
CA VAL A 29 23.46 -18.30 -42.28
C VAL A 29 24.91 -18.23 -41.83
N SER A 30 25.29 -17.15 -41.14
CA SER A 30 26.65 -17.00 -40.57
C SER A 30 26.68 -16.03 -39.39
N LEU A 31 27.65 -16.24 -38.48
CA LEU A 31 28.14 -15.25 -37.53
C LEU A 31 29.64 -15.07 -37.79
N ALA A 32 30.10 -13.83 -37.95
CA ALA A 32 31.51 -13.50 -38.16
C ALA A 32 31.92 -12.30 -37.29
N SER A 33 33.10 -12.36 -36.68
CA SER A 33 33.66 -11.21 -35.94
C SER A 33 33.93 -10.05 -36.92
N ALA A 34 33.45 -8.86 -36.59
CA ALA A 34 33.61 -7.65 -37.38
C ALA A 34 33.81 -6.47 -36.42
N GLU A 35 35.00 -5.88 -36.34
CA GLU A 35 35.28 -4.89 -35.29
C GLU A 35 34.43 -3.61 -35.45
N PRO A 36 33.74 -3.12 -34.40
CA PRO A 36 33.69 -3.60 -33.00
C PRO A 36 32.39 -4.37 -32.65
N GLY A 37 32.27 -5.63 -33.08
CA GLY A 37 31.08 -6.47 -32.86
C GLY A 37 31.11 -7.84 -33.57
N ILE A 38 29.93 -8.38 -33.86
CA ILE A 38 29.72 -9.61 -34.66
C ILE A 38 28.70 -9.31 -35.75
N ARG A 39 29.03 -9.57 -37.02
CA ARG A 39 28.05 -9.54 -38.12
C ARG A 39 27.31 -10.88 -38.18
N LEU A 40 25.99 -10.83 -38.05
CA LEU A 40 25.07 -11.95 -38.13
C LEU A 40 24.26 -11.84 -39.43
N VAL A 41 24.20 -12.91 -40.21
CA VAL A 41 23.36 -13.02 -41.40
C VAL A 41 22.31 -14.11 -41.19
N VAL A 42 21.04 -13.82 -41.51
CA VAL A 42 19.92 -14.75 -41.40
C VAL A 42 19.11 -14.82 -42.70
N HIS A 43 18.71 -16.03 -43.08
CA HIS A 43 17.73 -16.30 -44.13
C HIS A 43 16.33 -16.03 -43.57
N ALA A 44 15.57 -15.15 -44.24
CA ALA A 44 14.33 -14.53 -43.77
C ALA A 44 13.24 -14.55 -44.88
N PRO A 45 12.84 -15.73 -45.38
CA PRO A 45 12.01 -15.87 -46.57
C PRO A 45 10.63 -15.21 -46.40
N GLY A 46 10.25 -14.36 -47.35
CA GLY A 46 8.98 -13.62 -47.34
C GLY A 46 8.87 -12.51 -46.27
N LEU A 47 9.98 -12.14 -45.61
CA LEU A 47 10.03 -11.00 -44.69
C LEU A 47 10.91 -9.85 -45.20
N THR A 48 11.88 -10.12 -46.09
CA THR A 48 12.82 -9.16 -46.70
C THR A 48 12.20 -8.12 -47.63
N GLU A 49 11.10 -8.45 -48.32
CA GLU A 49 10.58 -7.73 -49.50
C GLU A 49 10.37 -6.21 -49.31
N ASP A 50 10.03 -5.81 -48.08
CA ASP A 50 9.57 -4.46 -47.72
C ASP A 50 10.52 -3.77 -46.71
N VAL A 51 11.66 -4.40 -46.36
CA VAL A 51 12.59 -3.94 -45.31
C VAL A 51 13.65 -3.01 -45.89
N LEU A 52 13.83 -1.84 -45.26
CA LEU A 52 14.82 -0.84 -45.65
C LEU A 52 16.18 -1.04 -44.93
N ASP A 53 17.23 -0.52 -45.56
CA ASP A 53 18.54 -0.36 -44.92
C ASP A 53 18.41 0.62 -43.74
N GLY A 54 18.87 0.23 -42.55
CA GLY A 54 18.66 0.96 -41.31
C GLY A 54 17.29 0.73 -40.62
N GLU A 55 16.42 -0.14 -41.13
CA GLU A 55 15.13 -0.45 -40.48
C GLU A 55 15.28 -1.39 -39.29
N SER A 56 14.44 -1.23 -38.26
CA SER A 56 14.41 -2.12 -37.10
C SER A 56 13.66 -3.41 -37.38
N VAL A 57 14.31 -4.54 -37.14
CA VAL A 57 13.77 -5.90 -37.23
C VAL A 57 14.13 -6.63 -35.92
N ALA A 58 13.15 -7.26 -35.29
CA ALA A 58 13.38 -8.02 -34.08
C ALA A 58 13.75 -9.48 -34.40
N LEU A 59 14.82 -9.96 -33.77
CA LEU A 59 15.36 -11.32 -33.92
C LEU A 59 15.39 -12.01 -32.56
N ASN A 60 14.64 -13.10 -32.39
CA ASN A 60 14.38 -13.70 -31.07
C ASN A 60 13.98 -12.66 -30.00
N GLY A 61 13.19 -11.65 -30.36
CA GLY A 61 12.82 -10.55 -29.45
C GLY A 61 13.95 -9.55 -29.13
N VAL A 62 15.07 -9.56 -29.84
CA VAL A 62 16.08 -8.49 -29.79
C VAL A 62 15.85 -7.54 -30.96
N CYS A 63 15.57 -6.27 -30.71
CA CYS A 63 15.52 -5.24 -31.75
C CYS A 63 16.91 -5.01 -32.35
N LEU A 64 17.06 -5.23 -33.66
CA LEU A 64 18.30 -5.04 -34.42
C LEU A 64 18.08 -4.10 -35.61
N THR A 65 19.12 -3.35 -35.98
CA THR A 65 19.12 -2.49 -37.18
C THR A 65 19.60 -3.31 -38.39
N ALA A 66 18.76 -3.44 -39.43
CA ALA A 66 19.15 -4.09 -40.68
C ALA A 66 20.32 -3.33 -41.33
N ALA A 67 21.41 -4.04 -41.59
CA ALA A 67 22.71 -3.45 -41.93
C ALA A 67 23.08 -3.73 -43.39
N GLY A 68 22.72 -2.80 -44.28
CA GLY A 68 22.79 -2.96 -45.73
C GLY A 68 21.45 -3.42 -46.30
N ARG A 69 21.18 -3.01 -47.55
CA ARG A 69 19.96 -3.39 -48.28
C ARG A 69 19.82 -4.92 -48.39
N PRO A 70 18.65 -5.52 -48.08
CA PRO A 70 18.46 -6.96 -48.11
C PRO A 70 18.85 -7.61 -49.45
N ALA A 71 19.57 -8.73 -49.39
CA ALA A 71 19.56 -9.70 -50.49
C ALA A 71 18.21 -10.43 -50.48
N SER A 72 17.84 -11.09 -51.59
CA SER A 72 16.44 -11.47 -51.88
C SER A 72 15.69 -12.16 -50.73
N GLU A 73 16.38 -13.01 -49.96
CA GLU A 73 15.84 -13.62 -48.73
C GLU A 73 16.82 -13.57 -47.55
N GLU A 74 17.79 -12.64 -47.51
CA GLU A 74 18.73 -12.51 -46.39
C GLU A 74 18.72 -11.12 -45.75
N LEU A 75 18.75 -11.10 -44.41
CA LEU A 75 18.97 -9.92 -43.58
C LEU A 75 20.32 -10.04 -42.87
N ALA A 76 21.07 -8.94 -42.83
CA ALA A 76 22.32 -8.84 -42.08
C ALA A 76 22.17 -7.83 -40.93
N PHE A 77 22.85 -8.08 -39.82
CA PHE A 77 22.83 -7.27 -38.61
C PHE A 77 24.22 -7.18 -38.00
N ASP A 78 24.65 -6.00 -37.57
CA ASP A 78 25.91 -5.82 -36.83
C ASP A 78 25.64 -5.73 -35.32
N LEU A 79 25.98 -6.80 -34.60
CA LEU A 79 25.72 -6.96 -33.16
C LEU A 79 26.82 -6.32 -32.33
N MET A 80 26.48 -5.32 -31.53
CA MET A 80 27.40 -4.75 -30.54
C MET A 80 27.69 -5.73 -29.38
N PRO A 81 28.85 -5.65 -28.70
CA PRO A 81 29.24 -6.59 -27.63
C PRO A 81 28.30 -6.66 -26.42
N GLU A 82 27.47 -5.63 -26.17
CA GLU A 82 26.43 -5.69 -25.14
C GLU A 82 25.33 -6.69 -25.52
N THR A 83 24.77 -6.56 -26.73
CA THR A 83 23.72 -7.43 -27.28
C THR A 83 24.15 -8.89 -27.32
N VAL A 84 25.38 -9.15 -27.78
CA VAL A 84 26.03 -10.49 -27.78
C VAL A 84 26.10 -11.10 -26.38
N ARG A 85 26.30 -10.28 -25.33
CA ARG A 85 26.45 -10.73 -23.93
C ARG A 85 25.12 -10.87 -23.20
N ARG A 86 24.11 -10.06 -23.55
CA ARG A 86 22.80 -9.97 -22.89
C ARG A 86 21.74 -10.93 -23.45
N SER A 87 21.87 -11.35 -24.70
CA SER A 87 20.91 -12.21 -25.40
C SER A 87 21.43 -13.64 -25.63
N ASN A 88 20.60 -14.50 -26.22
CA ASN A 88 21.01 -15.78 -26.79
C ASN A 88 21.71 -15.64 -28.16
N LEU A 89 21.64 -14.48 -28.84
CA LEU A 89 22.17 -14.31 -30.20
C LEU A 89 23.66 -14.60 -30.31
N GLY A 90 24.44 -14.28 -29.27
CA GLY A 90 25.88 -14.58 -29.19
C GLY A 90 26.24 -16.06 -29.02
N ARG A 91 25.25 -16.96 -29.03
CA ARG A 91 25.41 -18.43 -28.90
C ARG A 91 24.87 -19.20 -30.10
N LEU A 92 24.26 -18.50 -31.05
CA LEU A 92 23.63 -19.12 -32.21
C LEU A 92 24.68 -19.72 -33.15
N ALA A 93 24.34 -20.86 -33.76
CA ALA A 93 25.14 -21.54 -34.77
C ALA A 93 24.48 -21.50 -36.17
N ALA A 94 25.29 -21.64 -37.21
CA ALA A 94 24.79 -21.70 -38.59
C ALA A 94 23.82 -22.88 -38.78
N GLY A 95 22.65 -22.61 -39.36
CA GLY A 95 21.54 -23.55 -39.54
C GLY A 95 20.48 -23.53 -38.42
N GLU A 96 20.74 -22.88 -37.28
CA GLU A 96 19.76 -22.76 -36.19
C GLU A 96 18.59 -21.84 -36.57
N GLY A 97 17.42 -22.14 -36.01
CA GLY A 97 16.18 -21.39 -36.26
C GLY A 97 16.09 -20.14 -35.40
N VAL A 98 15.52 -19.08 -35.97
CA VAL A 98 15.32 -17.77 -35.31
C VAL A 98 13.91 -17.25 -35.57
N ASN A 99 13.31 -16.62 -34.57
CA ASN A 99 12.05 -15.90 -34.70
C ASN A 99 12.32 -14.51 -35.27
N LEU A 100 11.52 -14.06 -36.25
CA LEU A 100 11.63 -12.75 -36.91
C LEU A 100 10.32 -11.97 -36.81
N GLU A 101 10.41 -10.69 -36.45
CA GLU A 101 9.31 -9.72 -36.42
C GLU A 101 9.79 -8.38 -36.99
N ARG A 102 8.91 -7.63 -37.68
CA ARG A 102 9.26 -6.37 -38.37
C ARG A 102 8.69 -5.17 -37.62
N SER A 103 9.24 -3.99 -37.86
CA SER A 103 8.68 -2.73 -37.37
C SER A 103 7.19 -2.58 -37.73
N LEU A 104 6.39 -2.13 -36.76
CA LEU A 104 4.97 -1.83 -36.94
C LEU A 104 4.79 -0.49 -37.68
N ARG A 105 3.84 -0.43 -38.61
CA ARG A 105 3.44 0.79 -39.30
C ARG A 105 2.29 1.47 -38.56
N PHE A 106 2.20 2.79 -38.67
CA PHE A 106 1.09 3.53 -38.04
C PHE A 106 -0.26 3.08 -38.62
N GLY A 107 -1.14 2.58 -37.74
CA GLY A 107 -2.43 1.98 -38.12
C GLY A 107 -2.41 0.45 -38.30
N ASP A 108 -1.26 -0.22 -38.11
CA ASP A 108 -1.22 -1.68 -37.99
C ASP A 108 -1.99 -2.16 -36.76
N ARG A 109 -2.55 -3.37 -36.85
CA ARG A 109 -3.33 -3.96 -35.76
C ARG A 109 -2.42 -4.45 -34.63
N LEU A 110 -2.27 -3.63 -33.59
CA LEU A 110 -1.98 -4.13 -32.25
C LEU A 110 -3.05 -5.17 -31.86
N GLY A 111 -2.55 -6.32 -31.34
CA GLY A 111 -3.20 -8.89 -30.30
C GLY A 111 -2.32 -9.93 -29.51
N GLY A 112 -2.28 -9.82 -28.18
CA GLY A 112 -1.15 -10.26 -27.36
C GLY A 112 -0.72 -9.11 -26.46
N HIS A 113 0.51 -9.14 -25.93
CA HIS A 113 1.08 -8.02 -25.19
C HIS A 113 2.14 -7.26 -26.01
N LEU A 114 2.42 -6.02 -25.64
CA LEU A 114 3.29 -5.12 -26.38
C LEU A 114 4.78 -5.45 -26.15
N VAL A 115 5.33 -6.30 -27.01
CA VAL A 115 6.78 -6.57 -27.11
C VAL A 115 7.46 -5.40 -27.81
N GLN A 116 8.50 -4.83 -27.19
CA GLN A 116 9.33 -3.75 -27.72
C GLN A 116 10.58 -4.23 -28.45
N GLY A 117 11.04 -5.46 -28.15
CA GLY A 117 12.33 -5.98 -28.61
C GLY A 117 13.50 -5.63 -27.68
N HIS A 118 13.22 -5.35 -26.41
CA HIS A 118 14.16 -4.89 -25.38
C HIS A 118 14.45 -5.97 -24.34
N VAL A 119 15.01 -7.11 -24.75
CA VAL A 119 15.38 -8.25 -23.89
C VAL A 119 15.93 -7.84 -22.52
N ASP A 120 15.20 -8.17 -21.46
CA ASP A 120 15.49 -7.87 -20.06
C ASP A 120 16.55 -8.79 -19.44
N GLY A 121 16.63 -10.01 -19.97
CA GLY A 121 17.54 -11.07 -19.54
C GLY A 121 17.30 -12.36 -20.30
N ILE A 122 17.81 -13.48 -19.79
CA ILE A 122 17.69 -14.78 -20.44
C ILE A 122 17.17 -15.85 -19.48
N ALA A 123 16.49 -16.84 -20.06
CA ALA A 123 16.05 -18.03 -19.35
C ALA A 123 16.59 -19.32 -19.95
N GLU A 124 16.67 -20.35 -19.12
CA GLU A 124 16.98 -21.73 -19.47
C GLU A 124 15.68 -22.55 -19.44
N VAL A 125 15.41 -23.32 -20.48
CA VAL A 125 14.33 -24.32 -20.45
C VAL A 125 14.73 -25.44 -19.48
N VAL A 126 13.92 -25.68 -18.46
CA VAL A 126 14.17 -26.71 -17.44
C VAL A 126 13.46 -28.02 -17.77
N SER A 127 12.21 -27.94 -18.23
CA SER A 127 11.40 -29.10 -18.56
C SER A 127 10.34 -28.77 -19.60
N VAL A 128 10.04 -29.74 -20.45
CA VAL A 128 8.99 -29.69 -21.47
C VAL A 128 8.09 -30.91 -21.24
N VAL A 129 6.83 -30.69 -20.90
CA VAL A 129 5.87 -31.74 -20.52
C VAL A 129 4.66 -31.68 -21.46
N PRO A 130 4.24 -32.78 -22.10
CA PRO A 130 3.02 -32.81 -22.90
C PRO A 130 1.76 -32.60 -22.04
N GLU A 131 0.85 -31.75 -22.49
CA GLU A 131 -0.45 -31.51 -21.85
C GLU A 131 -1.53 -31.41 -22.94
N GLY A 132 -2.25 -32.51 -23.19
CA GLY A 132 -3.21 -32.58 -24.30
C GLY A 132 -2.55 -32.39 -25.67
N ASP A 133 -2.98 -31.38 -26.42
CA ASP A 133 -2.36 -30.93 -27.68
C ASP A 133 -1.35 -29.77 -27.50
N ALA A 134 -1.11 -29.36 -26.25
CA ALA A 134 -0.14 -28.34 -25.87
C ALA A 134 1.11 -28.95 -25.19
N ARG A 135 2.07 -28.09 -24.85
CA ARG A 135 3.21 -28.43 -23.98
C ARG A 135 3.36 -27.40 -22.87
N LEU A 136 3.37 -27.83 -21.61
CA LEU A 136 3.85 -27.01 -20.51
C LEU A 136 5.37 -26.92 -20.58
N VAL A 137 5.90 -25.69 -20.61
CA VAL A 137 7.34 -25.45 -20.61
C VAL A 137 7.72 -24.63 -19.39
N ARG A 138 8.62 -25.16 -18.57
CA ARG A 138 9.23 -24.44 -17.45
C ARG A 138 10.49 -23.73 -17.92
N PHE A 139 10.56 -22.44 -17.62
CA PHE A 139 11.73 -21.60 -17.79
C PHE A 139 12.32 -21.26 -16.41
N ARG A 140 13.65 -21.25 -16.30
CA ARG A 140 14.39 -20.70 -15.16
C ARG A 140 15.05 -19.40 -15.59
N LEU A 141 14.74 -18.30 -14.90
CA LEU A 141 15.34 -17.00 -15.14
C LEU A 141 16.76 -16.97 -14.59
N ARG A 142 17.72 -16.52 -15.41
CA ARG A 142 19.10 -16.33 -14.97
C ARG A 142 19.20 -15.10 -14.07
N GLU A 143 18.58 -14.01 -14.47
CA GLU A 143 18.48 -12.77 -13.71
C GLU A 143 17.25 -12.83 -12.77
N LYS A 144 17.42 -13.40 -11.56
CA LYS A 144 16.33 -13.60 -10.56
C LYS A 144 15.48 -12.35 -10.27
N ARG A 145 15.98 -11.13 -10.50
CA ARG A 145 15.19 -9.88 -10.37
C ARG A 145 13.92 -9.90 -11.22
N LEU A 146 13.98 -10.53 -12.40
CA LEU A 146 12.90 -10.56 -13.39
C LEU A 146 11.71 -11.42 -12.94
N ALA A 147 11.91 -12.37 -12.02
CA ALA A 147 10.83 -13.22 -11.52
C ALA A 147 9.71 -12.41 -10.83
N ARG A 148 10.02 -11.20 -10.35
CA ARG A 148 9.05 -10.27 -9.75
C ARG A 148 8.13 -9.59 -10.77
N ALA A 149 8.50 -9.54 -12.05
CA ALA A 149 7.66 -9.05 -13.14
C ALA A 149 6.90 -10.19 -13.85
N ILE A 150 7.11 -11.45 -13.45
CA ILE A 150 6.34 -12.58 -13.97
C ILE A 150 5.11 -12.81 -13.10
N VAL A 151 3.99 -12.23 -13.51
CA VAL A 151 2.69 -12.34 -12.82
C VAL A 151 1.88 -13.51 -13.40
N GLU A 152 1.23 -14.32 -12.56
CA GLU A 152 0.33 -15.38 -13.05
C GLU A 152 -0.84 -14.81 -13.86
N LYS A 153 -1.16 -15.45 -14.98
CA LYS A 153 -2.13 -14.96 -16.00
C LYS A 153 -1.75 -13.66 -16.69
N GLY A 154 -0.65 -13.00 -16.27
CA GLY A 154 0.01 -11.93 -17.00
C GLY A 154 0.77 -12.44 -18.23
N PHE A 155 1.51 -11.52 -18.87
CA PHE A 155 2.22 -11.78 -20.12
C PHE A 155 3.74 -11.81 -19.94
N VAL A 156 4.41 -12.53 -20.85
CA VAL A 156 5.87 -12.55 -20.97
C VAL A 156 6.24 -12.81 -22.45
N ALA A 157 7.29 -12.16 -22.95
CA ALA A 157 7.86 -12.49 -24.26
C ALA A 157 8.99 -13.50 -24.09
N VAL A 158 8.98 -14.57 -24.90
CA VAL A 158 10.05 -15.59 -24.93
C VAL A 158 10.54 -15.76 -26.36
N ASP A 159 11.80 -15.41 -26.64
CA ASP A 159 12.33 -15.24 -28.00
C ASP A 159 11.41 -14.41 -28.93
N GLY A 160 10.77 -13.37 -28.39
CA GLY A 160 9.80 -12.52 -29.09
C GLY A 160 8.38 -13.08 -29.19
N VAL A 161 8.12 -14.29 -28.70
CA VAL A 161 6.77 -14.87 -28.64
C VAL A 161 6.06 -14.37 -27.38
N SER A 162 5.01 -13.55 -27.52
CA SER A 162 4.12 -13.18 -26.42
C SER A 162 3.33 -14.39 -25.94
N LEU A 163 3.46 -14.71 -24.65
CA LEU A 163 2.86 -15.88 -24.01
C LEU A 163 2.16 -15.47 -22.71
N THR A 164 1.11 -16.20 -22.34
CA THR A 164 0.46 -16.08 -21.03
C THR A 164 1.15 -16.97 -20.00
N VAL A 165 1.46 -16.41 -18.84
CA VAL A 165 2.06 -17.12 -17.71
C VAL A 165 1.01 -18.03 -17.08
N VAL A 166 1.26 -19.33 -17.10
CA VAL A 166 0.41 -20.32 -16.40
C VAL A 166 0.69 -20.28 -14.91
N HIS A 167 1.98 -20.31 -14.54
CA HIS A 167 2.48 -20.21 -13.16
C HIS A 167 3.76 -19.38 -13.04
N SER A 168 3.91 -18.71 -11.89
CA SER A 168 5.10 -17.94 -11.50
C SER A 168 5.89 -18.66 -10.40
N MET A 169 7.22 -18.49 -10.35
CA MET A 169 8.09 -19.14 -9.35
C MET A 169 9.26 -18.23 -8.94
N PRO A 170 9.82 -18.37 -7.73
CA PRO A 170 10.99 -17.58 -7.28
C PRO A 170 12.27 -17.72 -8.13
N ASP A 171 12.35 -18.72 -9.02
CA ASP A 171 13.46 -18.92 -9.95
C ASP A 171 13.07 -18.85 -11.45
N GLY A 172 11.81 -18.57 -11.79
CA GLY A 172 11.33 -18.74 -13.16
C GLY A 172 9.81 -18.77 -13.31
N PHE A 173 9.33 -19.44 -14.36
CA PHE A 173 7.90 -19.46 -14.71
C PHE A 173 7.52 -20.67 -15.58
N VAL A 174 6.22 -20.89 -15.75
CA VAL A 174 5.65 -21.91 -16.64
C VAL A 174 4.66 -21.26 -17.60
N VAL A 175 4.71 -21.65 -18.87
CA VAL A 175 3.75 -21.30 -19.93
C VAL A 175 3.17 -22.56 -20.55
N SER A 176 1.99 -22.48 -21.16
CA SER A 176 1.46 -23.54 -22.02
C SER A 176 1.61 -23.13 -23.48
N LEU A 177 2.38 -23.90 -24.25
CA LEU A 177 2.58 -23.70 -25.67
C LEU A 177 1.53 -24.51 -26.45
N VAL A 178 0.47 -23.84 -26.90
CA VAL A 178 -0.55 -24.43 -27.78
C VAL A 178 0.04 -24.84 -29.13
N ARG A 179 -0.61 -25.80 -29.79
CA ARG A 179 -0.20 -26.37 -31.08
C ARG A 179 0.28 -25.34 -32.11
N THR A 180 -0.47 -24.26 -32.33
CA THR A 180 -0.12 -23.24 -33.34
C THR A 180 1.17 -22.48 -33.01
N THR A 181 1.49 -22.30 -31.73
CA THR A 181 2.76 -21.70 -31.29
C THR A 181 3.92 -22.66 -31.54
N LEU A 182 3.72 -23.96 -31.24
CA LEU A 182 4.70 -25.02 -31.51
C LEU A 182 4.99 -25.21 -33.01
N GLU A 183 3.98 -25.02 -33.88
CA GLU A 183 4.11 -25.14 -35.34
C GLU A 183 4.75 -23.91 -36.02
N ARG A 184 4.82 -22.75 -35.34
CA ARG A 184 5.15 -21.45 -35.97
C ARG A 184 6.29 -20.66 -35.34
N THR A 185 6.88 -21.16 -34.26
CA THR A 185 7.96 -20.49 -33.52
C THR A 185 9.08 -21.47 -33.17
N THR A 186 10.29 -20.96 -32.92
CA THR A 186 11.45 -21.76 -32.46
C THR A 186 11.14 -22.61 -31.23
N LEU A 187 10.19 -22.19 -30.38
CA LEU A 187 9.80 -22.86 -29.15
C LEU A 187 9.22 -24.28 -29.38
N GLY A 188 8.77 -24.60 -30.59
CA GLY A 188 8.38 -25.97 -30.98
C GLY A 188 9.52 -27.00 -30.89
N ALA A 189 10.76 -26.54 -31.08
CA ALA A 189 11.98 -27.34 -31.03
C ALA A 189 12.74 -27.24 -29.68
N ALA A 190 12.26 -26.42 -28.74
CA ALA A 190 12.92 -26.18 -27.46
C ALA A 190 12.99 -27.44 -26.58
N GLN A 191 14.12 -27.64 -25.91
CA GLN A 191 14.43 -28.79 -25.06
C GLN A 191 15.11 -28.33 -23.77
N PRO A 192 15.18 -29.15 -22.70
CA PRO A 192 15.94 -28.81 -21.51
C PRO A 192 17.38 -28.37 -21.82
N GLY A 193 17.80 -27.23 -21.25
CA GLY A 193 19.07 -26.57 -21.55
C GLY A 193 19.04 -25.54 -22.69
N THR A 194 17.96 -25.44 -23.48
CA THR A 194 17.79 -24.37 -24.49
C THR A 194 17.77 -23.00 -23.79
N ILE A 195 18.50 -22.03 -24.35
CA ILE A 195 18.56 -20.65 -23.83
C ILE A 195 17.70 -19.73 -24.69
N VAL A 196 16.76 -19.05 -24.06
CA VAL A 196 15.82 -18.11 -24.67
C VAL A 196 16.03 -16.70 -24.13
N ASN A 197 15.73 -15.70 -24.95
CA ASN A 197 15.57 -14.32 -24.50
C ASN A 197 14.25 -14.16 -23.75
N VAL A 198 14.23 -13.31 -22.71
CA VAL A 198 13.01 -12.90 -22.01
C VAL A 198 12.89 -11.40 -22.04
N GLU A 199 11.70 -10.91 -22.41
CA GLU A 199 11.23 -9.55 -22.17
C GLU A 199 10.00 -9.68 -21.28
N VAL A 200 9.96 -8.92 -20.18
CA VAL A 200 8.81 -8.94 -19.26
C VAL A 200 7.78 -7.88 -19.67
N ASP A 201 6.52 -8.06 -19.28
CA ASP A 201 5.47 -7.09 -19.60
C ASP A 201 5.88 -5.65 -19.25
N LEU A 202 5.60 -4.71 -20.16
CA LEU A 202 6.08 -3.33 -20.07
C LEU A 202 5.65 -2.61 -18.77
N PHE A 203 4.45 -2.88 -18.26
CA PHE A 203 3.99 -2.31 -17.00
C PHE A 203 4.73 -2.96 -15.83
N ALA A 204 4.85 -4.30 -15.85
CA ALA A 204 5.59 -5.05 -14.84
C ALA A 204 7.10 -4.69 -14.80
N ARG A 205 7.69 -4.33 -15.95
CA ARG A 205 9.08 -3.86 -16.08
C ARG A 205 9.33 -2.56 -15.30
N HIS A 206 8.45 -1.57 -15.46
CA HIS A 206 8.60 -0.28 -14.79
C HIS A 206 8.42 -0.37 -13.27
N LEU A 207 7.67 -1.37 -12.78
CA LEU A 207 7.59 -1.69 -11.35
C LEU A 207 8.90 -2.27 -10.78
N LEU A 208 9.82 -2.80 -11.60
CA LEU A 208 11.10 -3.36 -11.12
C LEU A 208 12.22 -2.34 -10.94
N ASP A 209 12.36 -1.39 -11.87
CA ASP A 209 13.50 -0.47 -11.87
C ASP A 209 13.32 0.70 -10.87
N GLY A 210 12.14 0.85 -10.26
CA GLY A 210 11.86 1.83 -9.19
C GLY A 210 12.00 1.32 -7.74
N ALA A 211 12.08 0.00 -7.51
CA ALA A 211 11.91 -0.57 -6.17
C ALA A 211 13.20 -1.17 -5.57
N PRO A 212 13.55 -0.87 -4.29
CA PRO A 212 14.60 -1.59 -3.59
C PRO A 212 14.19 -3.06 -3.40
N ALA A 213 15.12 -3.99 -3.64
CA ALA A 213 14.81 -5.39 -3.79
C ALA A 213 14.20 -6.03 -2.52
N PRO A 214 12.92 -6.50 -2.51
CA PRO A 214 12.34 -7.18 -1.36
C PRO A 214 13.16 -8.40 -0.96
N ARG A 215 13.47 -8.49 0.35
CA ARG A 215 14.13 -9.64 0.97
C ARG A 215 13.26 -10.88 0.79
N ALA A 216 13.88 -12.00 0.42
CA ALA A 216 13.17 -13.26 0.29
C ALA A 216 12.77 -13.80 1.67
N LEU A 217 11.48 -13.75 2.00
CA LEU A 217 10.89 -14.61 3.01
C LEU A 217 10.91 -16.05 2.49
N ALA A 218 11.50 -16.95 3.26
CA ALA A 218 11.49 -18.37 2.95
C ALA A 218 10.11 -18.95 3.27
N ALA A 219 9.52 -19.69 2.34
CA ALA A 219 8.19 -20.28 2.51
C ALA A 219 8.25 -21.50 3.46
N THR A 220 7.82 -21.31 4.70
CA THR A 220 7.53 -22.40 5.65
C THR A 220 6.31 -22.04 6.50
N GLY A 221 5.18 -22.70 6.25
CA GLY A 221 3.94 -22.55 7.03
C GLY A 221 2.73 -22.07 6.20
N GLU A 222 1.57 -22.63 6.50
CA GLU A 222 0.26 -22.20 6.01
C GLU A 222 -0.20 -20.89 6.71
N PRO A 223 -1.13 -20.11 6.14
CA PRO A 223 -1.37 -18.74 6.60
C PRO A 223 -2.05 -18.65 7.97
N ALA A 224 -1.47 -17.83 8.85
CA ALA A 224 -2.03 -17.51 10.16
C ALA A 224 -2.35 -16.01 10.29
N GLY A 225 -3.63 -15.69 10.49
CA GLY A 225 -4.16 -14.46 11.10
C GLY A 225 -3.63 -13.10 10.60
N ALA A 226 -4.41 -12.43 9.74
CA ALA A 226 -4.19 -11.01 9.43
C ALA A 226 -4.50 -10.10 10.63
N GLY A 227 -3.63 -9.13 10.91
CA GLY A 227 -3.80 -8.11 11.94
C GLY A 227 -2.71 -7.03 11.87
N ASP A 228 -3.03 -5.83 12.36
CA ASP A 228 -2.16 -4.64 12.50
C ASP A 228 -1.70 -3.88 11.23
N ASP A 229 -2.33 -4.14 10.08
CA ASP A 229 -2.00 -3.52 8.78
C ASP A 229 -2.50 -2.06 8.62
N ARG A 230 -3.52 -1.65 9.39
CA ARG A 230 -4.36 -0.47 9.08
C ARG A 230 -3.90 0.86 9.67
N SER A 231 -3.16 0.83 10.78
CA SER A 231 -2.55 2.04 11.35
C SER A 231 -1.38 2.54 10.49
N VAL A 232 -0.70 1.62 9.81
CA VAL A 232 0.42 1.89 8.89
C VAL A 232 -0.04 2.77 7.72
N ALA A 233 -1.16 2.41 7.08
CA ALA A 233 -1.71 3.14 5.94
C ALA A 233 -1.97 4.64 6.21
N VAL A 234 -2.39 5.01 7.43
CA VAL A 234 -2.58 6.42 7.80
C VAL A 234 -1.24 7.14 8.02
N VAL A 235 -0.24 6.48 8.61
CA VAL A 235 1.11 7.04 8.74
C VAL A 235 1.76 7.25 7.36
N GLU A 236 1.56 6.30 6.44
CA GLU A 236 2.02 6.40 5.04
C GLU A 236 1.28 7.50 4.27
N ALA A 237 -0.04 7.66 4.47
CA ALA A 237 -0.81 8.78 3.92
C ALA A 237 -0.25 10.14 4.38
N LEU A 238 0.04 10.30 5.68
CA LEU A 238 0.63 11.52 6.23
C LEU A 238 2.07 11.76 5.74
N ALA A 239 2.85 10.71 5.49
CA ALA A 239 4.16 10.82 4.87
C ALA A 239 4.06 11.27 3.39
N GLY A 240 3.12 10.70 2.63
CA GLY A 240 2.80 11.12 1.26
C GLY A 240 2.37 12.58 1.17
N PHE A 241 1.47 13.01 2.07
CA PHE A 241 1.01 14.41 2.17
C PHE A 241 2.18 15.38 2.42
N ARG A 242 3.07 15.07 3.37
CA ARG A 242 4.28 15.89 3.63
C ARG A 242 5.23 15.96 2.44
N ALA A 243 5.29 14.90 1.64
CA ALA A 243 6.08 14.84 0.40
C ALA A 243 5.38 15.52 -0.80
N GLY A 244 4.19 16.09 -0.63
CA GLY A 244 3.40 16.71 -1.70
C GLY A 244 2.84 15.72 -2.73
N ARG A 245 2.57 14.48 -2.30
CA ARG A 245 1.83 13.47 -3.07
C ARG A 245 0.35 13.46 -2.67
N PRO A 246 -0.58 13.14 -3.58
CA PRO A 246 -1.97 12.91 -3.23
C PRO A 246 -2.16 11.60 -2.46
N VAL A 247 -3.34 11.46 -1.85
CA VAL A 247 -3.81 10.29 -1.09
C VAL A 247 -5.23 9.96 -1.56
N LEU A 248 -5.60 8.69 -1.61
CA LEU A 248 -6.98 8.27 -1.84
C LEU A 248 -7.72 8.13 -0.51
N VAL A 249 -8.85 8.81 -0.37
CA VAL A 249 -9.70 8.77 0.84
C VAL A 249 -11.08 8.23 0.48
N LEU A 250 -11.47 7.10 1.07
CA LEU A 250 -12.76 6.42 0.89
C LEU A 250 -13.64 6.59 2.12
N ASP A 251 -14.92 6.94 1.98
CA ASP A 251 -15.83 7.05 3.13
C ASP A 251 -16.45 5.70 3.57
N ASP A 252 -17.30 5.75 4.60
CA ASP A 252 -17.96 4.57 5.16
C ASP A 252 -19.06 4.07 4.18
N GLU A 253 -19.19 2.74 4.03
CA GLU A 253 -19.95 2.10 2.93
C GLU A 253 -21.48 2.34 2.95
N ASP A 254 -22.00 2.92 4.03
CA ASP A 254 -23.40 3.33 4.22
C ASP A 254 -23.67 4.84 3.98
N ARG A 255 -22.62 5.64 3.73
CA ARG A 255 -22.72 7.10 3.49
C ARG A 255 -22.75 7.43 1.99
N GLU A 256 -21.60 7.59 1.32
CA GLU A 256 -21.51 7.75 -0.15
C GLU A 256 -20.91 6.50 -0.82
N ASN A 257 -20.06 5.77 -0.09
CA ASN A 257 -19.26 4.63 -0.59
C ASN A 257 -18.37 5.06 -1.76
N GLU A 258 -17.77 6.26 -1.64
CA GLU A 258 -17.05 6.94 -2.72
C GLU A 258 -15.66 7.40 -2.26
N GLY A 259 -14.75 7.50 -3.22
CA GLY A 259 -13.34 7.81 -2.97
C GLY A 259 -12.89 9.05 -3.71
N ASP A 260 -12.19 9.92 -2.98
CA ASP A 260 -11.61 11.16 -3.51
C ASP A 260 -10.11 11.02 -3.65
N LEU A 261 -9.54 11.60 -4.72
CA LEU A 261 -8.13 11.98 -4.73
C LEU A 261 -7.96 13.31 -3.99
N VAL A 262 -7.20 13.26 -2.89
CA VAL A 262 -6.99 14.37 -1.96
C VAL A 262 -5.53 14.84 -2.03
N LEU A 263 -5.29 16.15 -2.12
CA LEU A 263 -3.95 16.76 -2.17
C LEU A 263 -3.91 18.05 -1.34
N ALA A 264 -2.99 18.17 -0.38
CA ALA A 264 -2.81 19.41 0.38
C ALA A 264 -2.52 20.61 -0.54
N ALA A 265 -3.30 21.69 -0.39
CA ALA A 265 -3.42 22.77 -1.37
C ALA A 265 -2.11 23.53 -1.63
N GLN A 266 -1.22 23.61 -0.62
CA GLN A 266 0.12 24.19 -0.76
C GLN A 266 1.00 23.48 -1.79
N PHE A 267 0.70 22.23 -2.14
CA PHE A 267 1.40 21.46 -3.17
C PHE A 267 0.65 21.41 -4.51
N ALA A 268 -0.42 22.20 -4.69
CA ALA A 268 -1.13 22.31 -5.96
C ALA A 268 -0.20 22.86 -7.05
N THR A 269 0.13 22.02 -8.05
CA THR A 269 0.81 22.41 -9.29
C THR A 269 -0.07 22.15 -10.50
N ALA A 270 0.32 22.66 -11.67
CA ALA A 270 -0.45 22.42 -12.90
C ALA A 270 -0.43 20.94 -13.31
N GLU A 271 0.69 20.26 -13.03
CA GLU A 271 0.89 18.83 -13.23
C GLU A 271 -0.02 18.03 -12.29
N TRP A 272 -0.05 18.37 -11.00
CA TRP A 272 -0.95 17.72 -10.05
C TRP A 272 -2.43 17.99 -10.33
N LEU A 273 -2.82 19.22 -10.67
CA LEU A 273 -4.21 19.51 -11.05
C LEU A 273 -4.59 18.78 -12.35
N ALA A 274 -3.69 18.64 -13.32
CA ALA A 274 -3.93 17.85 -14.53
C ALA A 274 -4.04 16.34 -14.22
N PHE A 275 -3.25 15.82 -13.28
CA PHE A 275 -3.35 14.46 -12.78
C PHE A 275 -4.71 14.22 -12.11
N LEU A 276 -5.08 15.04 -11.12
CA LEU A 276 -6.36 14.95 -10.41
C LEU A 276 -7.55 14.97 -11.38
N ILE A 277 -7.56 15.92 -12.33
CA ILE A 277 -8.63 16.03 -13.35
C ILE A 277 -8.68 14.79 -14.28
N ARG A 278 -7.54 14.16 -14.58
CA ARG A 278 -7.47 12.99 -15.50
C ARG A 278 -7.81 11.67 -14.82
N GLU A 279 -7.34 11.46 -13.59
CA GLU A 279 -7.49 10.19 -12.87
C GLU A 279 -8.79 10.12 -12.04
N ALA A 280 -9.30 11.25 -11.55
CA ALA A 280 -10.57 11.29 -10.83
C ALA A 280 -11.76 11.63 -11.75
N GLY A 281 -11.65 12.68 -12.56
CA GLY A 281 -12.73 13.12 -13.46
C GLY A 281 -13.91 13.85 -12.79
N GLY A 282 -14.01 13.84 -11.46
CA GLY A 282 -14.99 14.59 -10.67
C GLY A 282 -14.80 16.11 -10.62
N LEU A 283 -15.42 16.74 -9.63
CA LEU A 283 -15.46 18.18 -9.44
C LEU A 283 -14.25 18.67 -8.64
N VAL A 284 -13.49 19.63 -9.17
CA VAL A 284 -12.32 20.18 -8.47
C VAL A 284 -12.75 21.12 -7.35
N CYS A 285 -12.81 20.55 -6.15
CA CYS A 285 -13.18 21.22 -4.91
C CYS A 285 -11.93 21.56 -4.07
N VAL A 286 -12.05 22.53 -3.16
CA VAL A 286 -11.02 22.87 -2.17
C VAL A 286 -11.64 22.82 -0.78
N ALA A 287 -11.43 21.73 -0.05
CA ALA A 287 -11.82 21.63 1.34
C ALA A 287 -10.87 22.48 2.19
N MET A 288 -11.41 23.43 2.96
CA MET A 288 -10.59 24.36 3.73
C MET A 288 -11.32 24.95 4.95
N ASP A 289 -10.55 25.51 5.87
CA ASP A 289 -11.07 26.06 7.12
C ASP A 289 -11.95 27.31 6.94
N GLY A 290 -13.05 27.33 7.69
CA GLY A 290 -14.06 28.38 7.65
C GLY A 290 -13.52 29.78 7.85
N GLN A 291 -12.59 29.97 8.79
CA GLN A 291 -11.96 31.26 9.08
C GLN A 291 -11.27 31.87 7.85
N ARG A 292 -10.71 31.04 6.95
CA ARG A 292 -10.04 31.51 5.73
C ARG A 292 -11.03 31.89 4.64
N LEU A 293 -12.16 31.17 4.54
CA LEU A 293 -13.29 31.53 3.68
C LEU A 293 -13.95 32.84 4.13
N ASP A 294 -14.11 33.01 5.44
CA ASP A 294 -14.64 34.23 6.07
C ASP A 294 -13.73 35.44 5.80
N ALA A 295 -12.42 35.28 5.96
CA ALA A 295 -11.42 36.32 5.68
C ALA A 295 -11.31 36.71 4.18
N LEU A 296 -11.72 35.81 3.28
CA LEU A 296 -11.82 36.07 1.84
C LEU A 296 -13.22 36.55 1.41
N GLU A 297 -14.18 36.67 2.33
CA GLU A 297 -15.59 36.98 2.05
C GLU A 297 -16.23 36.00 1.04
N ILE A 298 -15.98 34.70 1.19
CA ILE A 298 -16.53 33.63 0.33
C ILE A 298 -17.70 32.92 1.07
N PRO A 299 -18.97 33.29 0.82
CA PRO A 299 -20.12 32.69 1.50
C PRO A 299 -20.50 31.32 0.93
N LEU A 300 -21.32 30.57 1.69
CA LEU A 300 -22.03 29.39 1.19
C LEU A 300 -22.85 29.74 -0.07
N MET A 301 -22.95 28.82 -1.03
CA MET A 301 -23.62 29.11 -2.31
C MET A 301 -25.16 29.13 -2.23
N VAL A 302 -25.73 28.64 -1.13
CA VAL A 302 -27.17 28.63 -0.84
C VAL A 302 -27.41 28.86 0.65
N ASP A 303 -28.45 29.62 1.00
CA ASP A 303 -28.84 29.89 2.40
C ASP A 303 -29.39 28.65 3.13
N ALA A 304 -29.96 27.71 2.38
CA ALA A 304 -30.56 26.48 2.90
C ALA A 304 -30.04 25.26 2.10
N ASN A 305 -29.07 24.55 2.68
CA ASN A 305 -28.48 23.38 2.04
C ASN A 305 -29.42 22.15 2.15
N THR A 306 -29.96 21.69 1.02
CA THR A 306 -30.82 20.51 0.93
C THR A 306 -30.13 19.28 0.33
N SER A 307 -28.79 19.28 0.23
CA SER A 307 -28.02 18.11 -0.23
C SER A 307 -28.07 16.97 0.80
N ARG A 308 -28.12 15.72 0.33
CA ARG A 308 -28.26 14.52 1.19
C ARG A 308 -27.19 14.42 2.30
N GLN A 309 -25.98 14.89 2.02
CA GLN A 309 -24.82 14.82 2.94
C GLN A 309 -24.41 16.18 3.52
N GLY A 310 -25.23 17.22 3.33
CA GLY A 310 -24.96 18.58 3.84
C GLY A 310 -23.65 19.20 3.36
N THR A 311 -23.11 18.81 2.20
CA THR A 311 -21.80 19.28 1.72
C THR A 311 -21.81 20.80 1.54
N ALA A 312 -20.93 21.48 2.27
CA ALA A 312 -20.97 22.93 2.46
C ALA A 312 -20.26 23.69 1.33
N PHE A 313 -20.81 23.58 0.12
CA PHE A 313 -20.36 24.32 -1.05
C PHE A 313 -20.46 25.84 -0.85
N THR A 314 -19.38 26.54 -1.19
CA THR A 314 -19.33 27.99 -1.27
C THR A 314 -19.46 28.50 -2.70
N VAL A 315 -19.63 29.82 -2.87
CA VAL A 315 -19.61 30.46 -4.19
C VAL A 315 -18.26 30.18 -4.87
N SER A 316 -18.30 29.58 -6.07
CA SER A 316 -17.09 29.22 -6.80
C SER A 316 -16.25 30.44 -7.18
N VAL A 317 -14.93 30.24 -7.27
CA VAL A 317 -13.95 31.31 -7.49
C VAL A 317 -12.97 30.98 -8.59
N ASP A 318 -12.37 32.03 -9.15
CA ASP A 318 -11.09 31.99 -9.86
C ASP A 318 -10.18 33.13 -9.37
N ALA A 319 -8.87 32.98 -9.51
CA ALA A 319 -7.95 34.10 -9.34
C ALA A 319 -8.24 35.21 -10.36
N ALA A 320 -8.23 36.47 -9.93
CA ALA A 320 -8.49 37.62 -10.83
C ALA A 320 -7.43 37.80 -11.95
N SER A 321 -6.32 37.06 -11.88
CA SER A 321 -5.29 36.96 -12.93
C SER A 321 -5.54 35.84 -13.95
N ALA A 322 -6.59 35.02 -13.78
CA ALA A 322 -6.95 33.98 -14.74
C ALA A 322 -7.58 34.58 -16.01
N THR A 323 -7.49 33.85 -17.12
CA THR A 323 -8.08 34.25 -18.42
C THR A 323 -9.40 33.56 -18.70
N THR A 324 -9.50 32.29 -18.31
CA THR A 324 -10.70 31.44 -18.39
C THR A 324 -10.94 30.65 -17.12
N GLY A 325 -9.94 30.51 -16.23
CA GLY A 325 -10.04 29.76 -14.96
C GLY A 325 -10.00 28.24 -15.12
N VAL A 326 -10.47 27.72 -16.24
CA VAL A 326 -10.77 26.29 -16.41
C VAL A 326 -9.53 25.39 -16.52
N SER A 327 -8.37 25.90 -16.97
CA SER A 327 -7.17 25.07 -17.18
C SER A 327 -6.49 24.65 -15.87
N ALA A 328 -5.75 23.54 -15.89
CA ALA A 328 -5.06 23.03 -14.68
C ALA A 328 -4.07 24.03 -14.07
N MET A 329 -3.42 24.87 -14.89
CA MET A 329 -2.53 25.95 -14.43
C MET A 329 -3.32 27.10 -13.77
N GLU A 330 -4.47 27.48 -14.34
CA GLU A 330 -5.32 28.52 -13.76
C GLU A 330 -5.97 28.04 -12.46
N ARG A 331 -6.51 26.81 -12.43
CA ARG A 331 -7.02 26.20 -11.19
C ARG A 331 -5.95 26.11 -10.11
N ALA A 332 -4.73 25.67 -10.43
CA ALA A 332 -3.61 25.67 -9.48
C ALA A 332 -3.25 27.09 -8.99
N THR A 333 -3.44 28.11 -9.82
CA THR A 333 -3.26 29.52 -9.43
C THR A 333 -4.37 29.98 -8.48
N THR A 334 -5.63 29.65 -8.77
CA THR A 334 -6.78 29.89 -7.87
C THR A 334 -6.63 29.18 -6.53
N VAL A 335 -6.17 27.92 -6.50
CA VAL A 335 -5.91 27.16 -5.27
C VAL A 335 -4.85 27.83 -4.40
N ARG A 336 -3.78 28.37 -5.01
CA ARG A 336 -2.73 29.11 -4.28
C ARG A 336 -3.25 30.44 -3.73
N ALA A 337 -4.05 31.18 -4.50
CA ALA A 337 -4.69 32.42 -4.02
C ALA A 337 -5.66 32.13 -2.85
N LEU A 338 -6.39 31.02 -2.88
CA LEU A 338 -7.25 30.61 -1.77
C LEU A 338 -6.49 30.41 -0.45
N ILE A 339 -5.21 30.02 -0.46
CA ILE A 339 -4.42 29.80 0.76
C ILE A 339 -3.42 30.91 1.11
N ASP A 340 -2.96 31.74 0.16
CA ASP A 340 -1.95 32.77 0.42
C ASP A 340 -2.49 33.84 1.39
N PRO A 341 -1.91 34.01 2.59
CA PRO A 341 -2.40 34.96 3.60
C PRO A 341 -2.37 36.43 3.15
N ALA A 342 -1.67 36.78 2.06
CA ALA A 342 -1.70 38.12 1.46
C ALA A 342 -2.92 38.37 0.55
N THR A 343 -3.57 37.32 0.04
CA THR A 343 -4.74 37.41 -0.86
C THR A 343 -5.94 38.07 -0.19
N ARG A 344 -6.58 38.98 -0.91
CA ARG A 344 -7.76 39.75 -0.51
C ARG A 344 -9.02 39.26 -1.24
N PRO A 345 -10.23 39.59 -0.74
CA PRO A 345 -11.48 39.32 -1.46
C PRO A 345 -11.52 39.84 -2.92
N THR A 346 -10.79 40.92 -3.21
CA THR A 346 -10.68 41.55 -4.54
C THR A 346 -9.83 40.79 -5.54
N ASP A 347 -8.98 39.87 -5.08
CA ASP A 347 -8.00 39.18 -5.92
C ASP A 347 -8.58 37.84 -6.44
N LEU A 348 -9.85 37.56 -6.09
CA LEU A 348 -10.66 36.45 -6.53
C LEU A 348 -11.92 36.97 -7.24
N VAL A 349 -12.29 36.37 -8.37
CA VAL A 349 -13.55 36.64 -9.08
C VAL A 349 -14.60 35.57 -8.78
N ARG A 350 -15.88 35.94 -8.87
CA ARG A 350 -17.04 35.08 -8.57
C ARG A 350 -18.11 35.26 -9.66
N PRO A 351 -18.68 34.20 -10.24
CA PRO A 351 -18.29 32.79 -10.09
C PRO A 351 -16.92 32.48 -10.74
N GLY A 352 -16.41 31.26 -10.52
CA GLY A 352 -15.26 30.69 -11.22
C GLY A 352 -15.29 29.16 -11.27
N HIS A 353 -14.14 28.54 -11.53
CA HIS A 353 -14.00 27.11 -11.85
C HIS A 353 -13.42 26.23 -10.72
N VAL A 354 -13.07 26.82 -9.58
CA VAL A 354 -12.71 26.10 -8.34
C VAL A 354 -13.82 26.28 -7.31
N PHE A 355 -14.18 25.20 -6.61
CA PHE A 355 -15.31 25.16 -5.67
C PHE A 355 -14.81 24.99 -4.23
N PRO A 356 -14.65 26.06 -3.43
CA PRO A 356 -14.25 25.91 -2.04
C PRO A 356 -15.38 25.29 -1.21
N LEU A 357 -15.02 24.41 -0.28
CA LEU A 357 -15.92 23.75 0.65
C LEU A 357 -15.52 24.15 2.07
N ARG A 358 -16.48 24.60 2.88
CA ARG A 358 -16.25 24.87 4.30
C ARG A 358 -16.23 23.55 5.07
N ALA A 359 -15.09 23.21 5.67
CA ALA A 359 -15.05 22.12 6.65
C ALA A 359 -15.82 22.50 7.92
N ALA A 360 -16.46 21.52 8.56
CA ALA A 360 -17.10 21.70 9.87
C ALA A 360 -16.07 22.09 10.95
N ASP A 361 -16.43 23.00 11.87
CA ASP A 361 -15.51 23.51 12.90
C ASP A 361 -15.06 22.41 13.88
N GLY A 362 -15.91 21.41 14.16
CA GLY A 362 -15.57 20.20 14.91
C GLY A 362 -14.92 19.07 14.08
N GLY A 363 -14.62 19.30 12.80
CA GLY A 363 -13.95 18.35 11.90
C GLY A 363 -14.66 16.99 11.83
N LEU A 364 -13.87 15.91 11.76
CA LEU A 364 -14.38 14.53 11.66
C LEU A 364 -15.20 14.04 12.88
N ARG A 365 -15.24 14.81 13.97
CA ARG A 365 -16.09 14.54 15.15
C ARG A 365 -17.48 15.15 15.02
N GLU A 366 -17.64 16.17 14.17
CA GLU A 366 -18.93 16.79 13.84
C GLU A 366 -19.51 16.22 12.53
N ARG A 367 -18.68 16.11 11.47
CA ARG A 367 -19.09 15.60 10.16
C ARG A 367 -18.05 14.66 9.57
N ARG A 368 -18.47 13.43 9.25
CA ARG A 368 -17.63 12.41 8.58
C ARG A 368 -17.72 12.50 7.06
N GLY A 369 -17.24 13.60 6.48
CA GLY A 369 -17.11 13.76 5.03
C GLY A 369 -15.65 13.83 4.57
N HIS A 370 -15.43 13.65 3.27
CA HIS A 370 -14.12 13.87 2.64
C HIS A 370 -13.60 15.29 2.87
N THR A 371 -14.50 16.28 2.94
CA THR A 371 -14.20 17.68 3.27
C THR A 371 -13.44 17.80 4.60
N GLU A 372 -13.96 17.20 5.67
CA GLU A 372 -13.32 17.22 6.98
C GLU A 372 -12.07 16.33 7.01
N ALA A 373 -12.12 15.15 6.38
CA ALA A 373 -10.99 14.23 6.30
C ALA A 373 -9.76 14.86 5.62
N ALA A 374 -9.97 15.64 4.57
CA ALA A 374 -8.93 16.32 3.82
C ALA A 374 -8.23 17.42 4.64
N VAL A 375 -9.01 18.22 5.39
CA VAL A 375 -8.48 19.26 6.29
C VAL A 375 -7.78 18.63 7.50
N GLU A 376 -8.30 17.55 8.07
CA GLU A 376 -7.64 16.83 9.16
C GLU A 376 -6.33 16.14 8.73
N LEU A 377 -6.26 15.58 7.51
CA LEU A 377 -4.99 15.07 6.96
C LEU A 377 -3.94 16.19 6.85
N CYS A 378 -4.32 17.41 6.47
CA CYS A 378 -3.42 18.56 6.50
C CYS A 378 -2.96 18.90 7.92
N ARG A 379 -3.89 18.95 8.90
CA ARG A 379 -3.59 19.24 10.31
C ARG A 379 -2.60 18.23 10.91
N LEU A 380 -2.87 16.94 10.74
CA LEU A 380 -2.00 15.84 11.16
C LEU A 380 -0.66 15.83 10.42
N ALA A 381 -0.62 16.26 9.16
CA ALA A 381 0.62 16.39 8.39
C ALA A 381 1.46 17.61 8.83
N GLY A 382 0.89 18.56 9.58
CA GLY A 382 1.54 19.83 9.93
C GLY A 382 1.59 20.82 8.75
N LEU A 383 0.57 20.77 7.88
CA LEU A 383 0.43 21.56 6.66
C LEU A 383 -0.68 22.61 6.81
N GLU A 384 -0.76 23.52 5.85
CA GLU A 384 -1.88 24.48 5.73
C GLU A 384 -3.23 23.72 5.69
N PRO A 385 -4.25 24.07 6.50
CA PRO A 385 -5.53 23.35 6.62
C PRO A 385 -6.47 23.60 5.42
N ALA A 386 -5.97 23.28 4.22
CA ALA A 386 -6.67 23.36 2.96
C ALA A 386 -6.14 22.28 2.00
N ALA A 387 -7.05 21.61 1.28
CA ALA A 387 -6.73 20.53 0.35
C ALA A 387 -7.65 20.55 -0.87
N VAL A 388 -7.08 20.26 -2.05
CA VAL A 388 -7.86 19.95 -3.26
C VAL A 388 -8.43 18.55 -3.10
N ILE A 389 -9.72 18.37 -3.39
CA ILE A 389 -10.38 17.07 -3.47
C ILE A 389 -11.10 16.93 -4.81
N VAL A 390 -11.10 15.73 -5.38
CA VAL A 390 -11.81 15.39 -6.62
C VAL A 390 -12.32 13.94 -6.52
N GLU A 391 -13.61 13.74 -6.72
CA GLU A 391 -14.27 12.44 -6.61
C GLU A 391 -13.88 11.53 -7.80
N VAL A 392 -13.57 10.26 -7.54
CA VAL A 392 -13.04 9.33 -8.56
C VAL A 392 -14.15 8.62 -9.34
N MET A 393 -14.10 8.73 -10.66
CA MET A 393 -15.06 8.21 -11.63
C MET A 393 -14.42 7.18 -12.57
N ASN A 394 -15.13 6.09 -12.81
CA ASN A 394 -14.76 5.05 -13.77
C ASN A 394 -14.91 5.56 -15.23
N PRO A 395 -14.20 4.96 -16.20
CA PRO A 395 -14.28 5.36 -17.62
C PRO A 395 -15.66 5.23 -18.29
N ASP A 396 -16.64 4.58 -17.64
CA ASP A 396 -18.04 4.48 -18.10
C ASP A 396 -18.96 5.57 -17.51
N GLY A 397 -18.44 6.44 -16.63
CA GLY A 397 -19.19 7.49 -15.94
C GLY A 397 -19.86 7.03 -14.63
N THR A 398 -19.63 5.80 -14.18
CA THR A 398 -20.00 5.37 -12.82
C THR A 398 -18.94 5.84 -11.80
N MET A 399 -19.32 6.00 -10.54
CA MET A 399 -18.36 6.37 -9.48
C MET A 399 -17.56 5.14 -9.03
N ALA A 400 -16.26 5.32 -8.77
CA ALA A 400 -15.37 4.24 -8.35
C ALA A 400 -15.74 3.70 -6.97
N ARG A 401 -15.46 2.41 -6.71
CA ARG A 401 -15.67 1.74 -5.41
C ARG A 401 -14.36 1.14 -4.91
N ARG A 402 -14.40 0.50 -3.73
CA ARG A 402 -13.20 -0.03 -3.05
C ARG A 402 -12.26 -0.84 -3.97
N PRO A 403 -12.71 -1.71 -4.90
CA PRO A 403 -11.83 -2.42 -5.82
C PRO A 403 -11.11 -1.51 -6.83
N GLU A 404 -11.84 -0.57 -7.44
CA GLU A 404 -11.30 0.35 -8.46
C GLU A 404 -10.37 1.38 -7.83
N LEU A 405 -10.73 1.88 -6.63
CA LEU A 405 -9.89 2.75 -5.81
C LEU A 405 -8.60 2.05 -5.37
N ALA A 406 -8.65 0.76 -5.00
CA ALA A 406 -7.45 -0.02 -4.68
C ALA A 406 -6.56 -0.27 -5.92
N ALA A 407 -7.16 -0.46 -7.10
CA ALA A 407 -6.42 -0.54 -8.36
C ALA A 407 -5.75 0.79 -8.71
N LEU A 408 -6.45 1.92 -8.54
CA LEU A 408 -5.90 3.27 -8.77
C LEU A 408 -4.78 3.62 -7.77
N ALA A 409 -4.94 3.24 -6.50
CA ALA A 409 -3.93 3.36 -5.46
C ALA A 409 -2.65 2.62 -5.85
N ALA A 410 -2.77 1.35 -6.24
CA ALA A 410 -1.63 0.53 -6.68
C ALA A 410 -1.00 1.02 -7.99
N ALA A 411 -1.79 1.58 -8.92
CA ALA A 411 -1.30 2.08 -10.21
C ALA A 411 -0.42 3.34 -10.08
N HIS A 412 -0.67 4.18 -9.08
CA HIS A 412 0.02 5.46 -8.87
C HIS A 412 0.85 5.53 -7.58
N ASP A 413 0.98 4.40 -6.87
CA ASP A 413 1.68 4.28 -5.58
C ASP A 413 1.14 5.29 -4.54
N LEU A 414 -0.19 5.42 -4.46
CA LEU A 414 -0.88 6.33 -3.55
C LEU A 414 -1.41 5.57 -2.33
N PRO A 415 -1.18 6.07 -1.10
CA PRO A 415 -1.85 5.53 0.08
C PRO A 415 -3.37 5.60 -0.07
N LEU A 416 -4.05 4.48 0.24
CA LEU A 416 -5.51 4.38 0.31
C LEU A 416 -5.91 4.23 1.78
N VAL A 417 -6.68 5.18 2.29
CA VAL A 417 -7.18 5.19 3.67
C VAL A 417 -8.68 5.45 3.69
N THR A 418 -9.36 5.04 4.76
CA THR A 418 -10.76 5.42 4.96
C THR A 418 -10.95 6.63 5.87
N VAL A 419 -12.04 7.37 5.67
CA VAL A 419 -12.50 8.43 6.60
C VAL A 419 -12.60 7.88 8.03
N GLY A 420 -13.08 6.64 8.20
CA GLY A 420 -13.13 5.96 9.48
C GLY A 420 -11.76 5.61 10.08
N GLU A 421 -10.71 5.39 9.29
CA GLU A 421 -9.34 5.18 9.79
C GLU A 421 -8.68 6.51 10.19
N ILE A 422 -8.87 7.57 9.41
CA ILE A 422 -8.43 8.93 9.76
C ILE A 422 -9.13 9.40 11.06
N ALA A 423 -10.44 9.22 11.18
CA ALA A 423 -11.19 9.55 12.39
C ALA A 423 -10.66 8.78 13.62
N ARG A 424 -10.40 7.47 13.49
CA ARG A 424 -9.79 6.67 14.57
C ARG A 424 -8.41 7.21 14.94
N PHE A 425 -7.56 7.55 13.97
CA PHE A 425 -6.22 8.10 14.20
C PHE A 425 -6.28 9.41 15.03
N ILE A 426 -7.21 10.31 14.70
CA ILE A 426 -7.46 11.57 15.44
C ILE A 426 -8.00 11.30 16.86
N ASP A 427 -8.84 10.28 17.04
CA ASP A 427 -9.39 9.87 18.34
C ASP A 427 -8.38 9.10 19.22
N HIS A 428 -7.29 8.58 18.65
CA HIS A 428 -6.22 7.89 19.39
C HIS A 428 -4.98 8.77 19.62
N GLY A 429 -4.92 9.95 19.01
CA GLY A 429 -3.90 10.98 19.24
C GLY A 429 -2.81 11.06 18.17
N ASP A 430 -2.45 12.28 17.79
CA ASP A 430 -1.49 12.61 16.73
C ASP A 430 -0.03 12.18 17.05
N PRO A 431 0.55 11.20 16.33
CA PRO A 431 1.96 10.84 16.45
C PRO A 431 2.90 11.82 15.73
N ALA A 432 2.36 12.69 14.88
CA ALA A 432 3.09 13.26 13.75
C ALA A 432 3.54 14.72 13.97
N ARG A 433 3.34 15.27 15.17
CA ARG A 433 3.75 16.62 15.57
C ARG A 433 5.25 16.82 15.86
N CYS A 434 6.09 15.79 15.67
CA CYS A 434 7.52 15.80 16.03
C CYS A 434 8.44 15.57 14.81
N ALA A 435 8.86 16.66 14.16
CA ALA A 435 9.90 16.65 13.13
C ALA A 435 11.30 16.94 13.72
N GLU A 436 11.83 15.99 14.49
CA GLU A 436 13.22 15.92 15.02
C GLU A 436 13.64 14.43 15.05
N PRO A 437 14.94 14.08 15.08
CA PRO A 437 15.38 12.73 14.70
C PRO A 437 15.16 11.66 15.77
N ALA A 438 14.23 10.73 15.47
CA ALA A 438 14.20 9.36 15.96
C ALA A 438 14.27 9.14 17.50
N ALA A 439 13.55 9.95 18.27
CA ALA A 439 13.06 9.52 19.59
C ALA A 439 11.75 8.73 19.40
N ALA A 440 11.56 7.65 20.18
CA ALA A 440 10.35 6.84 20.08
C ALA A 440 9.11 7.67 20.43
N ILE A 441 8.15 7.73 19.50
CA ILE A 441 6.99 8.60 19.60
C ILE A 441 6.04 8.05 20.67
N ARG A 442 5.76 8.88 21.68
CA ARG A 442 4.86 8.57 22.80
C ARG A 442 3.65 9.50 22.73
N PRO A 443 2.42 9.03 23.00
CA PRO A 443 1.24 9.90 23.04
C PRO A 443 1.39 10.95 24.14
N ALA A 444 0.80 12.13 23.93
CA ALA A 444 0.83 13.21 24.91
C ALA A 444 -0.07 12.89 26.11
N VAL A 445 0.52 12.79 27.30
CA VAL A 445 -0.20 12.59 28.56
C VAL A 445 -0.11 13.83 29.44
N VAL A 446 -1.23 14.22 30.05
CA VAL A 446 -1.30 15.33 31.02
C VAL A 446 -1.70 14.78 32.38
N ARG A 447 -0.99 15.18 33.45
CA ARG A 447 -1.42 14.90 34.83
C ARG A 447 -2.68 15.69 35.15
N VAL A 448 -3.82 15.00 35.24
CA VAL A 448 -5.15 15.58 35.52
C VAL A 448 -5.37 15.77 37.02
N ALA A 449 -4.90 14.83 37.85
CA ALA A 449 -5.01 14.88 39.30
C ALA A 449 -3.89 14.08 39.97
N GLU A 450 -3.54 14.47 41.21
CA GLU A 450 -2.61 13.72 42.05
C GLU A 450 -3.11 13.66 43.50
N SER A 451 -2.99 12.51 44.15
CA SER A 451 -3.37 12.31 45.55
C SER A 451 -2.56 11.18 46.23
N SER A 452 -2.87 10.87 47.49
CA SER A 452 -2.34 9.67 48.16
C SER A 452 -3.44 8.63 48.34
N LEU A 453 -3.17 7.40 47.91
CA LEU A 453 -4.09 6.27 48.00
C LEU A 453 -3.58 5.25 49.04
N PRO A 454 -4.16 5.19 50.24
CA PRO A 454 -3.92 4.09 51.18
C PRO A 454 -4.65 2.83 50.70
N THR A 455 -3.92 1.73 50.56
CA THR A 455 -4.42 0.40 50.20
C THR A 455 -4.01 -0.64 51.26
N ALA A 456 -4.53 -1.87 51.16
CA ALA A 456 -4.06 -3.00 51.99
C ALA A 456 -2.56 -3.31 51.78
N HIS A 457 -2.00 -2.95 50.61
CA HIS A 457 -0.60 -3.17 50.23
C HIS A 457 0.31 -1.99 50.58
N GLY A 458 -0.21 -0.96 51.28
CA GLY A 458 0.54 0.25 51.63
C GLY A 458 -0.03 1.51 50.97
N ARG A 459 0.69 2.62 51.15
CA ARG A 459 0.24 3.96 50.74
C ARG A 459 0.96 4.41 49.47
N PHE A 460 0.24 4.44 48.37
CA PHE A 460 0.76 4.84 47.06
C PHE A 460 0.55 6.34 46.83
N ARG A 461 1.41 6.94 46.01
CA ARG A 461 1.16 8.21 45.31
C ARG A 461 0.35 7.88 44.06
N MET A 462 -0.82 8.49 43.92
CA MET A 462 -1.79 8.20 42.87
C MET A 462 -1.81 9.37 41.89
N VAL A 463 -1.41 9.14 40.64
CA VAL A 463 -1.41 10.15 39.57
C VAL A 463 -2.38 9.72 38.47
N VAL A 464 -3.32 10.58 38.13
CA VAL A 464 -4.30 10.37 37.06
C VAL A 464 -3.83 11.11 35.82
N TYR A 465 -3.82 10.44 34.67
CA TYR A 465 -3.43 10.98 33.37
C TYR A 465 -4.62 10.97 32.42
N GLY A 466 -4.73 11.98 31.56
CA GLY A 466 -5.76 12.05 30.53
C GLY A 466 -5.26 12.74 29.25
N ALA A 467 -5.98 12.51 28.15
CA ALA A 467 -5.64 13.03 26.82
C ALA A 467 -6.57 14.17 26.35
N GLY A 468 -7.59 14.53 27.15
CA GLY A 468 -8.65 15.49 26.77
C GLY A 468 -9.90 14.85 26.17
N ASP A 469 -9.89 13.52 26.01
CA ASP A 469 -10.97 12.64 25.53
C ASP A 469 -11.99 12.25 26.62
N GLY A 470 -11.63 12.43 27.90
CA GLY A 470 -12.44 12.04 29.06
C GLY A 470 -12.12 10.64 29.59
N LEU A 471 -11.26 9.87 28.93
CA LEU A 471 -10.63 8.71 29.56
C LEU A 471 -9.50 9.17 30.49
N ASN A 472 -9.24 8.37 31.51
CA ASN A 472 -8.33 8.70 32.59
C ASN A 472 -7.56 7.45 33.01
N ASP A 473 -6.32 7.34 32.58
CA ASP A 473 -5.39 6.30 32.99
C ASP A 473 -4.77 6.61 34.36
N LEU A 474 -4.25 5.60 35.04
CA LEU A 474 -3.82 5.71 36.43
C LEU A 474 -2.40 5.17 36.63
N ALA A 475 -1.55 5.91 37.35
CA ALA A 475 -0.31 5.41 37.92
C ALA A 475 -0.39 5.37 39.46
N LEU A 476 -0.05 4.23 40.02
CA LEU A 476 0.18 4.04 41.46
C LEU A 476 1.67 3.84 41.70
N ILE A 477 2.30 4.80 42.36
CA ILE A 477 3.73 4.81 42.65
C ILE A 477 3.96 4.53 44.14
N LEU A 478 4.86 3.61 44.46
CA LEU A 478 5.34 3.35 45.81
C LEU A 478 6.83 3.67 45.91
N GLY A 479 7.26 4.26 47.02
CA GLY A 479 8.66 4.64 47.25
C GLY A 479 9.17 5.65 46.20
N GLU A 480 10.47 5.59 45.94
CA GLU A 480 11.14 6.33 44.87
C GLU A 480 11.63 5.32 43.81
N PRO A 481 10.99 5.22 42.64
CA PRO A 481 11.43 4.32 41.58
C PRO A 481 12.65 4.89 40.86
N THR A 482 13.79 4.20 40.96
CA THR A 482 15.07 4.65 40.39
C THR A 482 15.15 4.42 38.88
N ALA A 483 15.72 5.37 38.14
CA ALA A 483 16.01 5.25 36.70
C ALA A 483 16.91 4.05 36.34
N ASP A 484 17.70 3.50 37.28
CA ASP A 484 18.51 2.30 37.04
C ASP A 484 17.71 1.00 36.81
N GLY A 485 16.38 1.02 36.97
CA GLY A 485 15.52 -0.10 36.61
C GLY A 485 14.34 -0.30 37.56
N ALA A 486 13.34 0.59 37.49
CA ALA A 486 12.14 0.55 38.31
C ALA A 486 11.35 -0.77 38.12
N LEU A 487 10.78 -1.32 39.19
CA LEU A 487 9.84 -2.44 39.10
C LEU A 487 8.48 -1.91 38.62
N VAL A 488 8.01 -2.38 37.46
CA VAL A 488 6.80 -1.86 36.80
C VAL A 488 5.81 -2.97 36.48
N ARG A 489 4.52 -2.71 36.74
CA ARG A 489 3.40 -3.45 36.17
C ARG A 489 2.61 -2.54 35.23
N VAL A 490 2.45 -2.94 33.96
CA VAL A 490 1.42 -2.39 33.08
C VAL A 490 0.20 -3.30 33.13
N HIS A 491 -0.83 -2.89 33.85
CA HIS A 491 -2.13 -3.54 33.92
C HIS A 491 -3.08 -2.94 32.87
N SER A 492 -4.06 -3.72 32.43
CA SER A 492 -5.08 -3.29 31.48
C SER A 492 -6.43 -3.54 32.14
N GLU A 493 -7.29 -2.51 32.19
CA GLU A 493 -8.58 -2.51 32.87
C GLU A 493 -9.39 -3.77 32.56
N CYS A 494 -9.93 -4.40 33.61
CA CYS A 494 -10.81 -5.54 33.49
C CYS A 494 -11.90 -5.45 34.55
N LEU A 495 -12.94 -4.61 34.35
CA LEU A 495 -14.00 -4.36 35.33
C LEU A 495 -14.57 -5.66 35.92
N THR A 496 -14.81 -6.66 35.08
CA THR A 496 -15.34 -7.96 35.52
C THR A 496 -14.37 -8.74 36.41
N GLY A 497 -13.05 -8.64 36.22
CA GLY A 497 -12.04 -9.35 37.01
C GLY A 497 -11.55 -8.55 38.21
N ASP A 498 -11.22 -7.28 37.99
CA ASP A 498 -10.57 -6.38 38.94
C ASP A 498 -11.55 -5.82 39.99
N VAL A 499 -12.82 -5.61 39.61
CA VAL A 499 -13.85 -5.03 40.50
C VAL A 499 -14.94 -6.05 40.87
N LEU A 500 -15.37 -6.90 39.92
CA LEU A 500 -16.43 -7.90 40.16
C LEU A 500 -15.91 -9.31 40.49
N GLY A 501 -14.58 -9.52 40.55
CA GLY A 501 -13.98 -10.79 41.00
C GLY A 501 -14.21 -12.01 40.08
N SER A 502 -14.46 -11.80 38.79
CA SER A 502 -14.81 -12.87 37.85
C SER A 502 -13.70 -13.89 37.65
N LEU A 503 -14.01 -15.14 38.02
CA LEU A 503 -13.12 -16.30 37.90
C LEU A 503 -12.83 -16.72 36.45
N ARG A 504 -13.55 -16.19 35.44
CA ARG A 504 -13.30 -16.44 34.01
C ARG A 504 -11.97 -15.88 33.49
N CYS A 505 -11.24 -15.12 34.31
CA CYS A 505 -9.96 -14.53 33.93
C CYS A 505 -8.97 -14.52 35.11
N ASP A 506 -7.76 -14.01 34.85
CA ASP A 506 -6.62 -13.89 35.75
C ASP A 506 -6.35 -12.44 36.20
N CYS A 507 -7.15 -11.47 35.72
CA CYS A 507 -6.86 -10.03 35.86
C CYS A 507 -6.85 -9.56 37.32
N GLY A 508 -7.94 -9.70 38.06
CA GLY A 508 -8.03 -9.26 39.46
C GLY A 508 -6.96 -9.89 40.36
N PRO A 509 -6.77 -11.23 40.33
CA PRO A 509 -5.66 -11.87 41.02
C PRO A 509 -4.27 -11.34 40.63
N GLN A 510 -4.04 -10.98 39.35
CA GLN A 510 -2.78 -10.33 38.94
C GLN A 510 -2.66 -8.88 39.40
N LEU A 511 -3.76 -8.12 39.52
CA LEU A 511 -3.74 -6.76 40.05
C LEU A 511 -3.28 -6.78 41.52
N GLU A 512 -3.93 -7.60 42.34
CA GLU A 512 -3.57 -7.81 43.74
C GLU A 512 -2.14 -8.35 43.89
N ARG A 513 -1.76 -9.36 43.08
CA ARG A 513 -0.40 -9.92 43.12
C ARG A 513 0.65 -8.88 42.71
N ALA A 514 0.37 -7.99 41.77
CA ALA A 514 1.29 -6.92 41.39
C ALA A 514 1.46 -5.87 42.50
N LEU A 515 0.35 -5.40 43.09
CA LEU A 515 0.39 -4.45 44.21
C LEU A 515 1.17 -5.03 45.41
N ALA A 516 0.89 -6.28 45.79
CA ALA A 516 1.62 -6.98 46.83
C ALA A 516 3.12 -7.18 46.50
N THR A 517 3.47 -7.40 45.23
CA THR A 517 4.87 -7.58 44.80
C THR A 517 5.63 -6.25 44.81
N ILE A 518 5.01 -5.15 44.40
CA ILE A 518 5.59 -3.79 44.50
C ILE A 518 5.75 -3.40 45.97
N ALA A 519 4.76 -3.69 46.81
CA ALA A 519 4.82 -3.48 48.26
C ALA A 519 5.97 -4.25 48.92
N ALA A 520 6.13 -5.54 48.60
CA ALA A 520 7.22 -6.37 49.10
C ALA A 520 8.61 -5.94 48.59
N HIS A 521 8.68 -5.26 47.44
CA HIS A 521 9.93 -4.67 46.93
C HIS A 521 10.26 -3.32 47.57
N GLY A 522 9.26 -2.62 48.12
CA GLY A 522 9.40 -1.31 48.78
C GLY A 522 9.42 -0.10 47.83
N SER A 523 9.57 -0.32 46.52
CA SER A 523 9.50 0.71 45.48
C SER A 523 8.97 0.13 44.16
N GLY A 524 8.25 0.92 43.36
CA GLY A 524 7.77 0.53 42.04
C GLY A 524 6.54 1.30 41.55
N ILE A 525 6.10 0.98 40.33
CA ILE A 525 4.99 1.64 39.64
C ILE A 525 4.00 0.60 39.11
N LEU A 526 2.71 0.78 39.36
CA LEU A 526 1.65 0.13 38.61
C LEU A 526 0.93 1.15 37.73
N VAL A 527 1.01 0.97 36.41
CA VAL A 527 0.20 1.69 35.43
C VAL A 527 -1.05 0.87 35.14
N TYR A 528 -2.23 1.47 35.16
CA TYR A 528 -3.51 0.84 34.89
C TYR A 528 -4.18 1.60 33.72
N LEU A 529 -4.14 0.98 32.54
CA LEU A 529 -4.67 1.55 31.30
C LEU A 529 -6.14 1.15 31.08
N ARG A 530 -7.01 2.08 30.69
CA ARG A 530 -8.47 1.89 30.53
C ARG A 530 -8.87 1.18 29.23
N GLN A 531 -8.35 -0.04 29.06
CA GLN A 531 -8.41 -0.84 27.83
C GLN A 531 -9.22 -2.15 27.98
N GLU A 532 -10.43 -2.03 28.53
CA GLU A 532 -11.32 -3.17 28.80
C GLU A 532 -11.56 -4.07 27.57
N GLY A 533 -11.64 -5.37 27.79
CA GLY A 533 -11.87 -6.39 26.77
C GLY A 533 -10.69 -6.69 25.86
N ARG A 534 -9.49 -6.15 26.16
CA ARG A 534 -8.37 -5.96 25.23
C ARG A 534 -8.60 -4.81 24.24
N GLY A 535 -9.22 -3.72 24.68
CA GLY A 535 -9.53 -2.54 23.86
C GLY A 535 -10.90 -2.55 23.17
N ILE A 536 -11.62 -3.68 23.12
CA ILE A 536 -12.97 -3.75 22.52
C ILE A 536 -14.08 -3.15 23.40
N GLY A 537 -13.80 -2.87 24.67
CA GLY A 537 -14.74 -2.33 25.65
C GLY A 537 -15.71 -3.37 26.25
N LEU A 538 -16.35 -3.00 27.37
CA LEU A 538 -17.16 -3.88 28.21
C LEU A 538 -18.32 -4.57 27.46
N ALA A 539 -19.02 -3.84 26.59
CA ALA A 539 -20.17 -4.37 25.85
C ALA A 539 -19.76 -5.46 24.84
N ASN A 540 -18.64 -5.29 24.16
CA ASN A 540 -18.13 -6.27 23.20
C ASN A 540 -17.45 -7.45 23.92
N LYS A 541 -16.81 -7.22 25.07
CA LYS A 541 -16.36 -8.29 25.98
C LYS A 541 -17.52 -9.18 26.43
N ALA A 542 -18.68 -8.62 26.78
CA ALA A 542 -19.87 -9.39 27.13
C ALA A 542 -20.42 -10.21 25.94
N ARG A 543 -20.39 -9.65 24.71
CA ARG A 543 -20.71 -10.40 23.48
C ARG A 543 -19.71 -11.52 23.22
N ALA A 544 -18.42 -11.27 23.43
CA ALA A 544 -17.36 -12.27 23.26
C ALA A 544 -17.48 -13.40 24.29
N TYR A 545 -17.93 -13.10 25.51
CA TYR A 545 -18.28 -14.13 26.50
C TYR A 545 -19.47 -14.97 26.04
N ALA A 546 -20.53 -14.39 25.49
CA ALA A 546 -21.67 -15.16 24.96
C ALA A 546 -21.27 -16.09 23.80
N LEU A 547 -20.29 -15.71 22.97
CA LEU A 547 -19.71 -16.57 21.94
C LEU A 547 -18.79 -17.66 22.52
N GLN A 548 -18.07 -17.36 23.61
CA GLN A 548 -17.28 -18.37 24.34
C GLN A 548 -18.18 -19.39 25.07
N ASP A 549 -19.31 -18.95 25.62
CA ASP A 549 -20.36 -19.83 26.15
C ASP A 549 -21.03 -20.69 25.05
N ALA A 550 -20.93 -20.27 23.78
CA ALA A 550 -21.31 -21.06 22.60
C ALA A 550 -20.17 -21.92 22.01
N GLY A 551 -18.99 -21.96 22.65
CA GLY A 551 -17.88 -22.87 22.32
C GLY A 551 -16.73 -22.28 21.49
N LEU A 552 -16.73 -20.98 21.18
CA LEU A 552 -15.55 -20.31 20.60
C LEU A 552 -14.49 -20.05 21.69
N ASP A 553 -13.22 -19.81 21.32
CA ASP A 553 -12.24 -19.28 22.28
C ASP A 553 -12.18 -17.74 22.25
N THR A 554 -11.39 -17.14 23.16
CA THR A 554 -11.23 -15.68 23.26
C THR A 554 -10.75 -15.00 21.97
N VAL A 555 -9.98 -15.69 21.12
CA VAL A 555 -9.50 -15.14 19.84
C VAL A 555 -10.61 -15.19 18.81
N ASP A 556 -11.22 -16.36 18.62
CA ASP A 556 -12.26 -16.52 17.60
C ASP A 556 -13.53 -15.74 17.94
N ALA A 557 -13.87 -15.60 19.22
CA ALA A 557 -14.98 -14.78 19.68
C ALA A 557 -14.77 -13.26 19.42
N ASN A 558 -13.53 -12.77 19.43
CA ASN A 558 -13.24 -11.39 19.05
C ASN A 558 -13.34 -11.23 17.51
N LEU A 559 -12.75 -12.15 16.75
CA LEU A 559 -12.77 -12.14 15.28
C LEU A 559 -14.21 -12.24 14.73
N ALA A 560 -15.05 -13.09 15.32
CA ALA A 560 -16.46 -13.23 14.97
C ALA A 560 -17.33 -11.99 15.29
N LEU A 561 -16.82 -11.06 16.11
CA LEU A 561 -17.43 -9.75 16.37
C LEU A 561 -16.81 -8.62 15.53
N GLY A 562 -15.91 -8.94 14.59
CA GLY A 562 -15.23 -7.98 13.73
C GLY A 562 -14.04 -7.26 14.38
N PHE A 563 -13.59 -7.69 15.57
CA PHE A 563 -12.44 -7.11 16.27
C PHE A 563 -11.19 -7.96 16.11
N PRO A 564 -9.98 -7.36 16.00
CA PRO A 564 -8.73 -8.07 16.18
C PRO A 564 -8.62 -8.80 17.53
N ALA A 565 -7.73 -9.78 17.60
CA ALA A 565 -7.50 -10.60 18.79
C ALA A 565 -7.05 -9.78 20.03
N ASP A 566 -6.43 -8.62 19.80
CA ASP A 566 -5.98 -7.66 20.81
C ASP A 566 -5.93 -6.24 20.19
N LEU A 567 -6.39 -5.22 20.90
CA LEU A 567 -6.37 -3.80 20.51
C LEU A 567 -5.70 -2.93 21.60
N ARG A 568 -4.80 -3.49 22.41
CA ARG A 568 -4.15 -2.77 23.51
C ARG A 568 -2.87 -2.07 23.05
N ASP A 569 -2.90 -0.74 23.08
CA ASP A 569 -1.72 0.10 22.91
C ASP A 569 -0.92 0.20 24.23
N TYR A 570 0.41 0.09 24.16
CA TYR A 570 1.31 0.27 25.30
C TYR A 570 2.11 1.59 25.24
N GLY A 571 1.95 2.39 24.19
CA GLY A 571 2.46 3.76 24.07
C GLY A 571 2.02 4.65 25.23
N TRP A 572 0.75 4.56 25.65
CA TRP A 572 0.24 5.26 26.84
C TRP A 572 0.99 4.92 28.13
N ALA A 573 1.34 3.65 28.34
CA ALA A 573 2.18 3.28 29.49
C ALA A 573 3.61 3.82 29.36
N ALA A 574 4.19 3.83 28.16
CA ALA A 574 5.50 4.43 27.92
C ALA A 574 5.51 5.95 28.13
N ALA A 575 4.43 6.65 27.77
CA ALA A 575 4.22 8.07 28.02
C ALA A 575 4.12 8.39 29.52
N ILE A 576 3.31 7.62 30.25
CA ILE A 576 3.16 7.73 31.71
C ILE A 576 4.50 7.46 32.41
N LEU A 577 5.26 6.46 31.97
CA LEU A 577 6.60 6.19 32.51
C LEU A 577 7.59 7.32 32.19
N ALA A 578 7.51 7.92 31.00
CA ALA A 578 8.34 9.07 30.62
C ALA A 578 8.13 10.28 31.54
N ASP A 579 6.88 10.67 31.80
CA ASP A 579 6.53 11.76 32.72
C ASP A 579 6.94 11.47 34.17
N LEU A 580 6.95 10.18 34.57
CA LEU A 580 7.46 9.73 35.86
C LEU A 580 9.01 9.66 35.92
N GLY A 581 9.71 10.00 34.84
CA GLY A 581 11.18 9.98 34.78
C GLY A 581 11.79 8.58 34.66
N VAL A 582 11.02 7.60 34.15
CA VAL A 582 11.42 6.20 34.05
C VAL A 582 11.46 5.74 32.58
N ASP A 583 12.65 5.49 32.08
CA ASP A 583 12.92 4.95 30.74
C ASP A 583 13.36 3.48 30.76
N ARG A 584 13.76 2.95 31.93
CA ARG A 584 14.29 1.59 32.12
C ARG A 584 13.51 0.85 33.20
N VAL A 585 13.02 -0.36 32.88
CA VAL A 585 12.06 -1.09 33.73
C VAL A 585 12.40 -2.57 33.92
N ARG A 586 11.98 -3.12 35.07
CA ARG A 586 11.84 -4.56 35.34
C ARG A 586 10.34 -4.87 35.32
N LEU A 587 9.88 -5.56 34.28
CA LEU A 587 8.47 -5.61 33.91
C LEU A 587 7.77 -6.88 34.42
N LEU A 588 6.72 -6.71 35.24
CA LEU A 588 5.87 -7.76 35.79
C LEU A 588 4.84 -8.25 34.74
N THR A 589 5.26 -9.13 33.83
CA THR A 589 4.44 -9.62 32.72
C THR A 589 4.72 -11.07 32.30
N ASN A 590 3.64 -11.76 31.92
CA ASN A 590 3.66 -13.06 31.25
C ASN A 590 3.41 -12.91 29.73
N ASN A 591 3.12 -11.69 29.24
CA ASN A 591 2.86 -11.42 27.83
C ASN A 591 4.10 -10.79 27.16
N PRO A 592 4.76 -11.47 26.19
CA PRO A 592 5.85 -10.89 25.40
C PRO A 592 5.46 -9.64 24.60
N ALA A 593 4.21 -9.53 24.13
CA ALA A 593 3.76 -8.34 23.40
C ALA A 593 3.76 -7.07 24.28
N LYS A 594 3.65 -7.22 25.62
CA LYS A 594 3.84 -6.10 26.57
C LYS A 594 5.31 -5.70 26.75
N VAL A 595 6.25 -6.61 26.48
CA VAL A 595 7.69 -6.27 26.43
C VAL A 595 7.93 -5.48 25.14
N HIS A 596 7.60 -6.08 23.99
CA HIS A 596 7.84 -5.49 22.68
C HIS A 596 7.18 -4.12 22.47
N GLY A 597 5.90 -3.96 22.84
CA GLY A 597 5.21 -2.68 22.70
C GLY A 597 5.78 -1.54 23.56
N LEU A 598 6.39 -1.87 24.71
CA LEU A 598 7.13 -0.89 25.51
C LEU A 598 8.50 -0.56 24.90
N GLU A 599 9.21 -1.56 24.36
CA GLU A 599 10.49 -1.36 23.67
C GLU A 599 10.34 -0.52 22.39
N VAL A 600 9.29 -0.76 21.59
CA VAL A 600 8.93 0.06 20.41
C VAL A 600 8.60 1.50 20.82
N ALA A 601 7.92 1.69 21.95
CA ALA A 601 7.70 3.00 22.57
C ALA A 601 8.92 3.51 23.38
N GLY A 602 10.12 2.96 23.15
CA GLY A 602 11.41 3.43 23.65
C GLY A 602 11.69 3.19 25.14
N VAL A 603 10.94 2.31 25.81
CA VAL A 603 11.19 1.92 27.20
C VAL A 603 12.06 0.66 27.22
N THR A 604 13.24 0.76 27.84
CA THR A 604 14.20 -0.34 27.94
C THR A 604 13.74 -1.36 28.98
N VAL A 605 13.30 -2.54 28.56
CA VAL A 605 12.94 -3.64 29.48
C VAL A 605 14.20 -4.41 29.88
N LEU A 606 14.75 -4.08 31.06
CA LEU A 606 15.96 -4.71 31.60
C LEU A 606 15.75 -6.17 32.03
N GLU A 607 14.53 -6.51 32.43
CA GLU A 607 14.19 -7.82 33.01
C GLU A 607 12.69 -8.08 32.87
N ARG A 608 12.29 -9.24 32.31
CA ARG A 608 10.90 -9.72 32.41
C ARG A 608 10.76 -10.57 33.67
N ARG A 609 9.95 -10.12 34.64
CA ARG A 609 9.57 -10.91 35.81
C ARG A 609 8.20 -11.56 35.59
N PRO A 610 8.05 -12.89 35.75
CA PRO A 610 6.75 -13.54 35.76
C PRO A 610 5.84 -12.94 36.85
N LEU A 611 4.55 -12.88 36.55
CA LEU A 611 3.49 -12.50 37.48
C LEU A 611 2.33 -13.51 37.33
N GLU A 612 2.59 -14.73 37.76
CA GLU A 612 1.66 -15.84 37.64
C GLU A 612 0.71 -15.95 38.84
N VAL A 613 -0.45 -16.54 38.59
CA VAL A 613 -1.53 -16.81 39.55
C VAL A 613 -2.08 -18.20 39.25
N VAL A 614 -2.47 -18.93 40.29
CA VAL A 614 -2.93 -20.33 40.15
C VAL A 614 -4.21 -20.38 39.32
N ALA A 615 -4.22 -21.17 38.25
CA ALA A 615 -5.40 -21.39 37.43
C ALA A 615 -6.53 -22.09 38.22
N GLY A 616 -7.77 -21.62 38.03
CA GLY A 616 -8.98 -22.27 38.50
C GLY A 616 -9.72 -22.99 37.36
N PRO A 617 -10.76 -23.78 37.67
CA PRO A 617 -11.54 -24.47 36.64
C PRO A 617 -12.14 -23.51 35.61
N ASP A 618 -12.62 -22.34 36.04
CA ASP A 618 -13.27 -21.33 35.21
C ASP A 618 -12.33 -20.56 34.25
N ASN A 619 -11.00 -20.60 34.45
CA ASN A 619 -10.02 -19.92 33.60
C ASN A 619 -8.92 -20.81 33.01
N ALA A 620 -8.87 -22.10 33.33
CA ALA A 620 -7.87 -23.03 32.79
C ALA A 620 -7.83 -23.02 31.23
N ALA A 621 -8.99 -23.09 30.58
CA ALA A 621 -9.09 -23.02 29.12
C ALA A 621 -8.63 -21.66 28.56
N TYR A 622 -9.03 -20.56 29.19
CA TYR A 622 -8.64 -19.20 28.81
C TYR A 622 -7.12 -18.97 28.94
N LEU A 623 -6.49 -19.55 29.98
CA LEU A 623 -5.05 -19.51 30.18
C LEU A 623 -4.31 -20.40 29.16
N ALA A 624 -4.86 -21.56 28.79
CA ALA A 624 -4.34 -22.39 27.71
C ALA A 624 -4.40 -21.66 26.35
N THR A 625 -5.50 -20.99 26.00
CA THR A 625 -5.61 -20.14 24.80
C THR A 625 -4.59 -18.99 24.84
N LYS A 626 -4.38 -18.36 26.00
CA LYS A 626 -3.34 -17.33 26.19
C LYS A 626 -1.94 -17.84 25.89
N GLN A 627 -1.60 -19.05 26.35
CA GLN A 627 -0.30 -19.67 26.09
C GLN A 627 -0.17 -20.07 24.60
N ALA A 628 -1.13 -20.83 24.08
CA ALA A 628 -1.04 -21.48 22.76
C ALA A 628 -1.27 -20.54 21.56
N ARG A 629 -2.22 -19.61 21.64
CA ARG A 629 -2.58 -18.71 20.51
C ARG A 629 -2.08 -17.28 20.66
N LEU A 630 -1.68 -16.87 21.87
CA LEU A 630 -1.28 -15.50 22.19
C LEU A 630 0.11 -15.42 22.83
N GLY A 631 0.91 -16.50 22.73
CA GLY A 631 2.33 -16.54 23.11
C GLY A 631 2.64 -16.17 24.55
N HIS A 632 1.68 -16.27 25.48
CA HIS A 632 1.95 -15.91 26.88
C HIS A 632 2.89 -16.94 27.52
N LEU A 633 3.99 -16.43 28.08
CA LEU A 633 4.98 -17.17 28.86
C LEU A 633 4.42 -17.43 30.26
N LEU A 634 3.51 -18.42 30.32
CA LEU A 634 3.00 -19.07 31.52
C LEU A 634 3.71 -20.42 31.68
N GLU A 635 4.17 -20.74 32.89
CA GLU A 635 4.55 -22.11 33.22
C GLU A 635 3.31 -23.02 33.19
N ALA A 636 3.45 -24.23 32.63
CA ALA A 636 2.35 -25.19 32.59
C ALA A 636 2.16 -25.79 33.99
N ASN A 637 0.98 -25.59 34.59
CA ASN A 637 0.61 -26.12 35.92
C ASN A 637 1.06 -27.58 36.09
N ARG A 638 1.73 -27.85 37.21
CA ARG A 638 1.92 -29.18 37.80
C ARG A 638 1.01 -29.34 39.02
#